data_AF-A0A7U9R7N3-F1
#
_entry.id   AF-A0A7U9R7N3-F1
#
_cell.length_a   1.000
_cell.length_b   1.000
_cell.length_c   1.000
_cell.angle_alpha   90.00
_cell.angle_beta   90.00
_cell.angle_gamma   90.00
#
_symmetry.space_group_name_H-M   'P 1'
#
loop_
_entity.id
_entity.type
_entity.pdbx_description
1 polymer ?
#
loop_
_entity_poly.entity_id
_entity_poly.type
_entity_poly.pdbx_seq_one_letter_code
_entity_poly.pdbx_strand_id
1 'polypeptide(L)'
;MCKKKFQWYFIFSIAELIFLLFFSINILLKGAFEYDFYDYMTDRSDGMVKICTERIAVPKGIYQVTVHYEKEKGNGQCYAQASEKGVHSLYSDHVKLSYLQSEKSFDIYVNDEVDDLRLVVEPEENGSLVIRRIHMETAANAKVYQIFCMALKLLLANVIAAVFYYRDKKVKRFTEVFCLFAIGMTASVGLMEEYILFGHDLMFHLLRIEGLKDGLLAGGFPVKMQPGWFNGWGYPVSIMYGDQMLYFPALLRLLGVSVQNAYKCYIAAINLGTAAVAYYAFLKISGDKKTALFGSCLYTLAPYRLSCIYVRAALGEYSAMLFLPLIILSFWYALKAKEDEAITTDKLAAPVIGFTGLIQTHVLTCFLTAFMILIFCIIYRKRIFRKNVLFYLSRIVLLTLLLNLWFIIPFLQYMGEDFVVTAKAEMTPAFQRWGANFAELFAVYWNGTLNSAWGELASISQKFPKPVGSAYLLVMAGAVCLYARGRAEKQGKRIFLCSGFFLLSVFMASTVFPYYAINKILPALGSLFLHIQFPYRFLTMAALFGSVLAVFFIMGVSEAYGRKAAAVVMALFGLVAVWQGTQLIYSTLYRGDYFVIYDIAGLDNNAVSTGEYLYENTWGPATEGQQVPVANGAVIEGFHKQYCEVTVTCRSEKQQDAYVCMPLFYYIGYEARDLATNEVLELVRSEDNNRIRVNLPAGYEGTFTVRFRELLTWKAAKLISILTILLLLFNRIKKKKGGDGGLIQKIKGSFKKAIERFGNSTLFWSGGVAFIVFGILLVLNFHADYTSDDFKYHFFFDTMGTPHEGTHRMRVWEVFSSMMNHWKLCNGRIVAHGALQLALMLGKTGFKILNAFMFVLLGGLIYLHAAYGKKKSPVLLVSIYAGLWFFLPQFGMTVIWASGAANYLWNTVLILVVLLPYRVYLMNQKRMENSLRNLILMGVLGALAGCSNENSGGAMVLLGIMYIGMYYYYKMPIPKWAFSGMAGGILGIILLISAPGNYRISSRTDLAGLVERGKHIAAVTKKELGIVIVLLLIALLVSYVLRKSMGGMPFRKLPFLYVLAGAASIGVLVFSAMQPERTWFIGTVFFLIAAAYLYEDLIWLSGTVSAVLAVVMVLAFAYSFQMEYPKIDATYAQVREGVDRIEQAVERGEESVTIPMVVPSDSKYDAYNGTSYVKEPADDWMNAWMARYYGLKAIYGTEK
;
A
#
# COMPACT_ATOMS: atom_id res chain seq x y z
N MET A 1 -29.17 -11.24 26.48
CA MET A 1 -27.76 -10.81 26.72
C MET A 1 -26.89 -10.65 25.46
N CYS A 2 -26.76 -11.63 24.55
CA CYS A 2 -25.72 -11.62 23.49
C CYS A 2 -25.68 -10.36 22.57
N LYS A 3 -26.81 -9.67 22.35
CA LYS A 3 -26.86 -8.39 21.60
C LYS A 3 -26.23 -7.20 22.37
N LYS A 4 -26.39 -7.11 23.69
CA LYS A 4 -25.83 -6.01 24.51
C LYS A 4 -24.29 -6.06 24.52
N LYS A 5 -23.69 -7.24 24.72
CA LYS A 5 -22.23 -7.44 24.65
C LYS A 5 -21.65 -6.99 23.29
N PHE A 6 -22.34 -7.23 22.17
CA PHE A 6 -21.89 -6.82 20.83
C PHE A 6 -21.86 -5.30 20.62
N GLN A 7 -22.76 -4.55 21.27
CA GLN A 7 -22.76 -3.09 21.17
C GLN A 7 -21.51 -2.49 21.82
N TRP A 8 -21.09 -3.00 22.98
CA TRP A 8 -19.93 -2.45 23.69
C TRP A 8 -18.60 -2.61 22.95
N TYR A 9 -18.27 -3.78 22.40
CA TYR A 9 -17.03 -3.93 21.60
C TYR A 9 -17.09 -3.12 20.29
N PHE A 10 -18.28 -2.94 19.70
CA PHE A 10 -18.44 -2.08 18.53
C PHE A 10 -18.28 -0.58 18.88
N ILE A 11 -18.83 -0.14 20.01
CA ILE A 11 -18.66 1.22 20.54
C ILE A 11 -17.18 1.46 20.88
N PHE A 12 -16.49 0.49 21.48
CA PHE A 12 -15.06 0.54 21.75
C PHE A 12 -14.24 0.72 20.46
N SER A 13 -14.51 -0.10 19.42
CA SER A 13 -13.82 0.05 18.12
C SER A 13 -14.13 1.39 17.42
N ILE A 14 -15.33 1.95 17.61
CA ILE A 14 -15.66 3.30 17.12
C ILE A 14 -14.91 4.36 17.94
N ALA A 15 -14.84 4.23 19.27
CA ALA A 15 -14.14 5.15 20.14
C ALA A 15 -12.63 5.19 19.84
N GLU A 16 -12.01 4.05 19.54
CA GLU A 16 -10.63 3.97 19.06
C GLU A 16 -10.43 4.70 17.72
N LEU A 17 -11.36 4.55 16.76
CA LEU A 17 -11.29 5.27 15.48
C LEU A 17 -11.52 6.79 15.64
N ILE A 18 -12.41 7.20 16.54
CA ILE A 18 -12.65 8.61 16.87
C ILE A 18 -11.43 9.19 17.60
N PHE A 19 -10.83 8.45 18.52
CA PHE A 19 -9.59 8.84 19.19
C PHE A 19 -8.43 8.95 18.19
N LEU A 20 -8.28 7.97 17.27
CA LEU A 20 -7.27 8.04 16.21
C LEU A 20 -7.49 9.26 15.30
N LEU A 21 -8.74 9.61 14.98
CA LEU A 21 -9.08 10.81 14.21
C LEU A 21 -8.65 12.08 14.96
N PHE A 22 -9.04 12.25 16.22
CA PHE A 22 -8.64 13.41 17.03
C PHE A 22 -7.12 13.48 17.26
N PHE A 23 -6.47 12.34 17.48
CA PHE A 23 -5.01 12.25 17.58
C PHE A 23 -4.34 12.64 16.26
N SER A 24 -4.84 12.15 15.12
CA SER A 24 -4.31 12.51 13.79
C SER A 24 -4.48 13.99 13.50
N ILE A 25 -5.62 14.58 13.86
CA ILE A 25 -5.85 16.04 13.78
C ILE A 25 -4.83 16.77 14.66
N ASN A 26 -4.64 16.35 15.92
CA ASN A 26 -3.68 16.99 16.82
C ASN A 26 -2.25 16.94 16.27
N ILE A 27 -1.78 15.79 15.78
CA ILE A 27 -0.43 15.63 15.19
C ILE A 27 -0.27 16.44 13.90
N LEU A 28 -1.29 16.47 13.03
CA LEU A 28 -1.21 17.22 11.77
C LEU A 28 -1.27 18.75 11.98
N LEU A 29 -1.94 19.21 13.04
CA LEU A 29 -2.01 20.62 13.45
C LEU A 29 -0.76 21.13 14.19
N LYS A 30 0.16 20.25 14.64
CA LYS A 30 1.47 20.71 15.15
C LYS A 30 2.25 21.39 14.02
N GLY A 31 2.90 22.51 14.31
CA GLY A 31 3.84 23.16 13.40
C GLY A 31 4.94 22.20 12.95
N ALA A 32 5.57 22.48 11.81
CA ALA A 32 6.88 21.92 11.54
C ALA A 32 7.89 22.59 12.48
N PHE A 33 8.81 21.79 13.02
CA PHE A 33 10.07 22.29 13.55
C PHE A 33 11.02 22.46 12.38
N GLU A 34 11.71 23.59 12.35
CA GLU A 34 12.74 23.97 11.37
C GLU A 34 13.79 24.79 12.14
N TYR A 35 15.07 24.50 11.92
CA TYR A 35 16.18 25.15 12.60
C TYR A 35 17.44 25.14 11.74
N ASP A 36 18.02 26.33 11.56
CA ASP A 36 19.38 26.50 11.03
C ASP A 36 20.36 26.64 12.20
N PHE A 37 21.48 25.92 12.12
CA PHE A 37 22.56 26.04 13.10
C PHE A 37 23.53 27.16 12.68
N TYR A 38 23.85 28.04 13.63
CA TYR A 38 24.66 29.23 13.40
C TYR A 38 26.03 29.17 14.09
N ASP A 39 26.16 28.45 15.22
CA ASP A 39 27.34 28.47 16.08
C ASP A 39 28.16 27.18 15.98
N TYR A 40 29.22 27.21 15.17
CA TYR A 40 30.13 26.08 14.95
C TYR A 40 31.32 26.11 15.92
N MET A 41 31.18 25.44 17.06
CA MET A 41 32.24 25.28 18.06
C MET A 41 33.22 24.17 17.67
N THR A 42 34.52 24.40 17.86
CA THR A 42 35.55 23.36 17.67
C THR A 42 35.90 22.69 18.99
N ASP A 43 35.53 21.42 19.16
CA ASP A 43 35.98 20.58 20.26
C ASP A 43 37.32 19.91 19.92
N ARG A 44 38.20 19.79 20.92
CA ARG A 44 39.53 19.16 20.81
C ARG A 44 39.86 18.22 21.97
N SER A 45 38.87 17.92 22.83
CA SER A 45 39.05 17.17 24.08
C SER A 45 39.67 15.78 23.90
N ASP A 46 39.30 15.08 22.82
CA ASP A 46 39.76 13.71 22.50
C ASP A 46 40.96 13.67 21.53
N GLY A 47 41.61 14.80 21.24
CA GLY A 47 42.74 14.89 20.28
C GLY A 47 42.35 14.90 18.79
N MET A 48 41.09 14.56 18.46
CA MET A 48 40.47 14.83 17.16
C MET A 48 39.76 16.19 17.16
N VAL A 49 39.82 16.93 16.05
CA VAL A 49 39.12 18.22 15.87
C VAL A 49 37.67 17.95 15.45
N LYS A 50 36.71 18.10 16.37
CA LYS A 50 35.27 17.93 16.07
C LYS A 50 34.59 19.28 15.92
N ILE A 51 33.74 19.44 14.90
CA ILE A 51 32.87 20.63 14.75
C ILE A 51 31.52 20.29 15.36
N CYS A 52 31.16 20.96 16.45
CA CYS A 52 29.87 20.80 17.13
C CYS A 52 29.01 22.04 16.89
N THR A 53 27.73 21.84 16.64
CA THR A 53 26.75 22.94 16.67
C THR A 53 26.46 23.38 18.11
N GLU A 54 25.71 24.47 18.26
CA GLU A 54 24.94 24.77 19.46
C GLU A 54 24.01 23.61 19.87
N ARG A 55 23.62 23.60 21.14
CA ARG A 55 22.66 22.65 21.71
C ARG A 55 21.26 23.26 21.72
N ILE A 56 20.27 22.50 21.26
CA ILE A 56 18.88 22.95 21.14
C ILE A 56 17.90 21.93 21.72
N ALA A 57 16.75 22.43 22.18
CA ALA A 57 15.63 21.59 22.60
C ALA A 57 14.81 21.13 21.38
N VAL A 58 14.62 19.82 21.25
CA VAL A 58 13.97 19.17 20.10
C VAL A 58 12.85 18.24 20.58
N PRO A 59 11.60 18.46 20.13
CA PRO A 59 10.49 17.61 20.54
C PRO A 59 10.55 16.22 19.87
N LYS A 60 9.76 15.27 20.37
CA LYS A 60 9.63 13.92 19.80
C LYS A 60 9.18 13.95 18.32
N GLY A 61 10.01 13.42 17.42
CA GLY A 61 9.81 13.53 15.96
C GLY A 61 10.78 12.67 15.12
N ILE A 62 10.66 12.79 13.81
CA ILE A 62 11.70 12.40 12.85
C ILE A 62 12.11 13.71 12.16
N TYR A 63 13.41 13.95 12.06
CA TYR A 63 13.96 15.18 11.49
C TYR A 63 14.92 14.85 10.36
N GLN A 64 14.84 15.60 9.28
CA GLN A 64 15.82 15.56 8.21
C GLN A 64 16.91 16.59 8.52
N VAL A 65 18.15 16.13 8.54
CA VAL A 65 19.34 16.96 8.69
C VAL A 65 20.00 17.09 7.32
N THR A 66 20.26 18.32 6.88
CA THR A 66 21.00 18.62 5.64
C THR A 66 22.27 19.40 5.99
N VAL A 67 23.41 18.86 5.58
CA VAL A 67 24.75 19.42 5.80
C VAL A 67 25.29 19.93 4.47
N HIS A 68 25.47 21.24 4.33
CA HIS A 68 26.15 21.87 3.20
C HIS A 68 27.62 22.15 3.54
N TYR A 69 28.54 21.79 2.65
CA TYR A 69 29.98 21.88 2.90
C TYR A 69 30.77 22.10 1.59
N GLU A 70 32.04 22.49 1.70
CA GLU A 70 32.88 22.71 0.53
C GLU A 70 33.34 21.39 -0.12
N LYS A 71 33.18 21.30 -1.43
CA LYS A 71 33.76 20.23 -2.25
C LYS A 71 35.30 20.32 -2.23
N GLU A 72 35.97 19.17 -2.40
CA GLU A 72 37.44 19.01 -2.42
C GLU A 72 38.14 19.33 -1.09
N LYS A 73 37.39 19.69 -0.05
CA LYS A 73 37.85 19.95 1.32
C LYS A 73 37.65 18.72 2.22
N GLY A 74 38.36 17.63 1.91
CA GLY A 74 38.42 16.43 2.76
C GLY A 74 37.09 15.68 2.97
N ASN A 75 37.17 14.62 3.77
CA ASN A 75 36.03 13.81 4.19
C ASN A 75 35.68 14.08 5.66
N GLY A 76 34.50 13.64 6.07
CA GLY A 76 34.15 13.51 7.48
C GLY A 76 32.92 12.64 7.70
N GLN A 77 32.38 12.69 8.90
CA GLN A 77 31.12 12.06 9.28
C GLN A 77 30.26 13.03 10.07
N CYS A 78 28.94 12.99 9.91
CA CYS A 78 28.00 13.76 10.71
C CYS A 78 27.03 12.84 11.45
N TYR A 79 26.69 13.18 12.69
CA TYR A 79 25.70 12.50 13.50
C TYR A 79 25.09 13.44 14.55
N ALA A 80 23.91 13.10 15.07
CA ALA A 80 23.29 13.80 16.20
C ALA A 80 23.70 13.20 17.55
N GLN A 81 23.93 14.07 18.53
CA GLN A 81 24.24 13.71 19.92
C GLN A 81 23.39 14.53 20.88
N ALA A 82 22.92 13.94 21.97
CA ALA A 82 22.20 14.63 23.04
C ALA A 82 22.41 13.92 24.39
N SER A 83 22.02 14.55 25.50
CA SER A 83 22.06 13.88 26.81
C SER A 83 20.90 12.90 26.94
N GLU A 84 21.21 11.64 27.23
CA GLU A 84 20.18 10.60 27.38
C GLU A 84 19.26 10.88 28.58
N LYS A 85 18.02 11.32 28.30
CA LYS A 85 16.90 11.19 29.26
C LYS A 85 16.42 9.73 29.39
N GLY A 86 16.83 8.87 28.46
CA GLY A 86 16.56 7.43 28.44
C GLY A 86 17.27 6.73 27.27
N VAL A 87 17.45 5.41 27.41
CA VAL A 87 18.32 4.53 26.60
C VAL A 87 18.02 4.54 25.09
N HIS A 88 16.83 5.00 24.68
CA HIS A 88 16.42 5.05 23.27
C HIS A 88 15.99 6.45 22.81
N SER A 89 16.33 7.50 23.57
CA SER A 89 15.80 8.86 23.37
C SER A 89 16.14 9.47 22.00
N LEU A 90 17.30 9.14 21.43
CA LEU A 90 17.76 9.59 20.11
C LEU A 90 18.33 8.40 19.33
N TYR A 91 17.95 8.27 18.06
CA TYR A 91 18.62 7.42 17.09
C TYR A 91 19.18 8.27 15.94
N SER A 92 20.49 8.18 15.72
CA SER A 92 21.21 8.80 14.60
C SER A 92 22.20 7.79 14.04
N ASP A 93 22.40 7.82 12.73
CA ASP A 93 23.53 7.14 12.09
C ASP A 93 24.76 8.06 12.05
N HIS A 94 25.93 7.47 11.81
CA HIS A 94 27.14 8.19 11.42
C HIS A 94 27.19 8.27 9.89
N VAL A 95 26.84 9.44 9.34
CA VAL A 95 26.66 9.64 7.90
C VAL A 95 27.92 10.22 7.28
N LYS A 96 28.51 9.52 6.30
CA LYS A 96 29.72 9.97 5.60
C LYS A 96 29.46 11.24 4.78
N LEU A 97 30.31 12.23 5.00
CA LEU A 97 30.50 13.42 4.18
C LEU A 97 31.73 13.20 3.29
N SER A 98 31.61 13.48 2.00
CA SER A 98 32.58 13.08 0.98
C SER A 98 33.10 14.28 0.23
N TYR A 99 34.42 14.39 0.05
CA TYR A 99 35.04 15.50 -0.69
C TYR A 99 34.52 15.66 -2.14
N LEU A 100 33.86 14.64 -2.70
CA LEU A 100 33.28 14.66 -4.05
C LEU A 100 31.90 15.37 -4.11
N GLN A 101 31.26 15.58 -2.96
CA GLN A 101 29.93 16.17 -2.78
C GLN A 101 30.04 17.55 -2.08
N SER A 102 28.95 18.32 -2.08
CA SER A 102 28.83 19.62 -1.39
C SER A 102 27.62 19.70 -0.45
N GLU A 103 26.84 18.63 -0.39
CA GLU A 103 25.59 18.52 0.36
C GLU A 103 25.36 17.05 0.74
N LYS A 104 24.80 16.81 1.92
CA LYS A 104 24.35 15.48 2.35
C LYS A 104 23.13 15.61 3.26
N SER A 105 22.09 14.81 3.00
CA SER A 105 20.87 14.78 3.81
C SER A 105 20.62 13.39 4.40
N PHE A 106 20.09 13.33 5.63
CA PHE A 106 19.76 12.09 6.34
C PHE A 106 18.68 12.30 7.42
N ASP A 107 17.96 11.24 7.78
CA ASP A 107 16.90 11.28 8.80
C ASP A 107 17.43 10.84 10.19
N ILE A 108 17.12 11.61 11.24
CA ILE A 108 17.31 11.23 12.66
C ILE A 108 15.96 11.02 13.36
N TYR A 109 15.92 10.14 14.37
CA TYR A 109 14.69 9.79 15.09
C TYR A 109 14.82 10.19 16.55
N VAL A 110 14.11 11.25 16.94
CA VAL A 110 14.04 11.75 18.31
C VAL A 110 12.84 11.08 18.97
N ASN A 111 13.10 9.99 19.69
CA ASN A 111 12.04 9.18 20.27
C ASN A 111 11.47 9.77 21.55
N ASP A 112 12.19 10.58 22.31
CA ASP A 112 11.65 11.31 23.46
C ASP A 112 12.09 12.78 23.39
N GLU A 113 11.44 13.69 24.12
CA GLU A 113 11.76 15.12 24.07
C GLU A 113 13.11 15.40 24.73
N VAL A 114 14.07 15.96 23.97
CA VAL A 114 15.45 16.19 24.42
C VAL A 114 15.76 17.68 24.44
N ASP A 115 16.45 18.16 25.48
CA ASP A 115 16.60 19.60 25.72
C ASP A 115 17.91 20.17 25.16
N ASP A 116 18.82 19.30 24.70
CA ASP A 116 20.23 19.64 24.50
C ASP A 116 20.88 18.96 23.28
N LEU A 117 20.08 18.65 22.26
CA LEU A 117 20.53 18.01 21.02
C LEU A 117 21.50 18.94 20.27
N ARG A 118 22.64 18.38 19.84
CA ARG A 118 23.60 19.01 18.94
C ARG A 118 23.94 18.08 17.78
N LEU A 119 24.39 18.64 16.67
CA LEU A 119 25.01 17.89 15.58
C LEU A 119 26.52 17.96 15.73
N VAL A 120 27.19 16.84 15.48
CA VAL A 120 28.63 16.69 15.54
C VAL A 120 29.12 16.29 14.16
N VAL A 121 30.14 16.99 13.66
CA VAL A 121 30.88 16.65 12.46
C VAL A 121 32.32 16.32 12.83
N GLU A 122 32.76 15.13 12.43
CA GLU A 122 34.12 14.62 12.65
C GLU A 122 34.82 14.50 11.29
N PRO A 123 35.74 15.42 10.94
CA PRO A 123 36.59 15.29 9.75
C PRO A 123 37.53 14.07 9.86
N GLU A 124 37.81 13.39 8.74
CA GLU A 124 38.81 12.29 8.71
C GLU A 124 40.24 12.82 8.95
N GLU A 125 40.52 14.06 8.52
CA GLU A 125 41.78 14.77 8.75
C GLU A 125 41.54 16.13 9.41
N ASN A 126 42.32 16.47 10.44
CA ASN A 126 42.16 17.70 11.22
C ASN A 126 42.23 18.97 10.34
N GLY A 127 41.15 19.74 10.33
CA GLY A 127 41.05 20.99 9.55
C GLY A 127 40.80 20.82 8.05
N SER A 128 40.52 19.59 7.58
CA SER A 128 40.26 19.33 6.17
C SER A 128 38.90 19.84 5.67
N LEU A 129 37.84 19.70 6.50
CA LEU A 129 36.44 19.92 6.12
C LEU A 129 35.90 21.31 6.53
N VAL A 130 35.24 21.99 5.57
CA VAL A 130 34.63 23.32 5.76
C VAL A 130 33.10 23.23 5.62
N ILE A 131 32.39 23.41 6.73
CA ILE A 131 30.93 23.47 6.78
C ILE A 131 30.43 24.87 6.37
N ARG A 132 29.38 24.92 5.55
CA ARG A 132 28.73 26.17 5.09
C ARG A 132 27.43 26.47 5.83
N ARG A 133 26.59 25.45 6.03
CA ARG A 133 25.30 25.54 6.71
C ARG A 133 24.90 24.13 7.14
N ILE A 134 24.37 23.98 8.35
CA ILE A 134 23.63 22.79 8.75
C ILE A 134 22.20 23.20 9.04
N HIS A 135 21.27 22.52 8.40
CA HIS A 135 19.83 22.75 8.48
C HIS A 135 19.15 21.51 9.03
N MET A 136 18.12 21.67 9.86
CA MET A 136 17.32 20.57 10.38
C MET A 136 15.83 20.90 10.38
N GLU A 137 15.05 20.11 9.64
CA GLU A 137 13.59 20.28 9.53
C GLU A 137 12.83 18.99 9.88
N THR A 138 11.51 19.10 10.04
CA THR A 138 10.64 17.95 10.32
C THR A 138 10.47 17.09 9.07
N ALA A 139 10.99 15.85 9.10
CA ALA A 139 10.93 14.95 7.95
C ALA A 139 9.49 14.75 7.45
N ALA A 140 9.30 14.74 6.13
CA ALA A 140 7.97 14.71 5.50
C ALA A 140 7.07 13.54 5.95
N ASN A 141 7.68 12.41 6.35
CA ASN A 141 6.99 11.22 6.84
C ASN A 141 6.69 11.24 8.36
N ALA A 142 7.26 12.16 9.15
CA ALA A 142 7.26 12.15 10.62
C ALA A 142 5.84 12.15 11.22
N LYS A 143 4.97 13.03 10.70
CA LYS A 143 3.57 13.14 11.14
C LYS A 143 2.77 11.87 10.81
N VAL A 144 3.02 11.27 9.64
CA VAL A 144 2.41 10.00 9.21
C VAL A 144 2.88 8.83 10.10
N TYR A 145 4.16 8.80 10.45
CA TYR A 145 4.74 7.79 11.35
C TYR A 145 4.11 7.80 12.74
N GLN A 146 3.90 8.98 13.33
CA GLN A 146 3.24 9.11 14.64
C GLN A 146 1.79 8.59 14.59
N ILE A 147 1.05 8.91 13.53
CA ILE A 147 -0.32 8.40 13.30
C ILE A 147 -0.32 6.89 13.11
N PHE A 148 0.60 6.34 12.31
CA PHE A 148 0.77 4.92 12.08
C PHE A 148 1.08 4.16 13.38
N CYS A 149 2.01 4.68 14.19
CA CYS A 149 2.35 4.12 15.49
C CYS A 149 1.14 4.10 16.45
N MET A 150 0.34 5.17 16.47
CA MET A 150 -0.89 5.20 17.27
C MET A 150 -1.94 4.21 16.74
N ALA A 151 -2.12 4.12 15.42
CA ALA A 151 -3.01 3.14 14.79
C ALA A 151 -2.62 1.69 15.13
N LEU A 152 -1.32 1.37 15.18
CA LEU A 152 -0.83 0.06 15.63
C LEU A 152 -1.11 -0.20 17.12
N LYS A 153 -0.89 0.79 18.00
CA LYS A 153 -1.20 0.68 19.45
C LYS A 153 -2.69 0.42 19.68
N LEU A 154 -3.56 1.14 18.97
CA LEU A 154 -5.02 0.94 19.03
C LEU A 154 -5.43 -0.40 18.40
N LEU A 155 -4.82 -0.82 17.30
CA LEU A 155 -5.07 -2.16 16.73
C LEU A 155 -4.70 -3.27 17.71
N LEU A 156 -3.59 -3.14 18.44
CA LEU A 156 -3.19 -4.08 19.47
C LEU A 156 -4.19 -4.08 20.65
N ALA A 157 -4.60 -2.90 21.13
CA ALA A 157 -5.64 -2.77 22.15
C ALA A 157 -6.96 -3.41 21.70
N ASN A 158 -7.37 -3.21 20.44
CA ASN A 158 -8.54 -3.83 19.85
C ASN A 158 -8.44 -5.36 19.75
N VAL A 159 -7.27 -5.90 19.39
CA VAL A 159 -7.01 -7.35 19.36
C VAL A 159 -7.07 -7.94 20.77
N ILE A 160 -6.47 -7.28 21.77
CA ILE A 160 -6.53 -7.70 23.18
C ILE A 160 -7.99 -7.67 23.68
N ALA A 161 -8.71 -6.58 23.43
CA ALA A 161 -10.13 -6.45 23.75
C ALA A 161 -10.97 -7.53 23.04
N ALA A 162 -10.67 -7.87 21.79
CA ALA A 162 -11.31 -8.97 21.07
C ALA A 162 -11.03 -10.32 21.74
N VAL A 163 -9.77 -10.62 22.12
CA VAL A 163 -9.42 -11.87 22.82
C VAL A 163 -10.22 -12.00 24.12
N PHE A 164 -10.23 -10.97 24.97
CA PHE A 164 -11.03 -10.98 26.20
C PHE A 164 -12.54 -11.10 25.92
N TYR A 165 -13.05 -10.39 24.90
CA TYR A 165 -14.46 -10.41 24.52
C TYR A 165 -14.94 -11.76 23.94
N TYR A 166 -14.05 -12.47 23.24
CA TYR A 166 -14.34 -13.76 22.62
C TYR A 166 -13.94 -14.97 23.49
N ARG A 167 -13.25 -14.77 24.64
CA ARG A 167 -12.78 -15.85 25.55
C ARG A 167 -13.85 -16.88 25.94
N ASP A 168 -15.08 -16.40 26.23
CA ASP A 168 -16.21 -17.24 26.65
C ASP A 168 -16.74 -18.15 25.51
N LYS A 169 -16.26 -17.99 24.28
CA LYS A 169 -16.67 -18.78 23.11
C LYS A 169 -15.52 -19.69 22.69
N LYS A 170 -15.74 -21.00 22.68
CA LYS A 170 -14.79 -21.99 22.11
C LYS A 170 -14.49 -21.69 20.63
N VAL A 171 -13.43 -20.92 20.38
CA VAL A 171 -12.91 -20.63 19.04
C VAL A 171 -12.23 -21.89 18.52
N LYS A 172 -12.85 -22.55 17.53
CA LYS A 172 -12.48 -23.90 17.03
C LYS A 172 -11.05 -24.08 16.46
N ARG A 173 -10.23 -23.03 16.47
CA ARG A 173 -8.86 -22.98 15.94
C ARG A 173 -7.89 -22.14 16.78
N PHE A 174 -8.27 -21.70 17.99
CA PHE A 174 -7.44 -20.79 18.78
C PHE A 174 -6.08 -21.42 19.12
N THR A 175 -6.07 -22.70 19.53
CA THR A 175 -4.84 -23.44 19.80
C THR A 175 -3.92 -23.48 18.59
N GLU A 176 -4.44 -23.77 17.39
CA GLU A 176 -3.60 -23.80 16.19
C GLU A 176 -3.06 -22.42 15.83
N VAL A 177 -3.87 -21.36 15.89
CA VAL A 177 -3.40 -19.99 15.64
C VAL A 177 -2.34 -19.57 16.67
N PHE A 178 -2.56 -19.87 17.95
CA PHE A 178 -1.63 -19.59 19.03
C PHE A 178 -0.30 -20.36 18.85
N CYS A 179 -0.34 -21.66 18.53
CA CYS A 179 0.86 -22.44 18.26
C CYS A 179 1.63 -21.95 17.04
N LEU A 180 0.95 -21.51 15.97
CA LEU A 180 1.61 -20.95 14.78
C LEU A 180 2.25 -19.59 15.07
N PHE A 181 1.57 -18.75 15.85
CA PHE A 181 2.14 -17.50 16.35
C PHE A 181 3.37 -17.78 17.22
N ALA A 182 3.28 -18.71 18.18
CA ALA A 182 4.41 -19.09 19.03
C ALA A 182 5.61 -19.61 18.21
N ILE A 183 5.40 -20.53 17.24
CA ILE A 183 6.47 -21.02 16.35
C ILE A 183 7.12 -19.87 15.57
N GLY A 184 6.32 -18.96 15.00
CA GLY A 184 6.81 -17.81 14.26
C GLY A 184 7.56 -16.81 15.14
N MET A 185 7.11 -16.58 16.38
CA MET A 185 7.80 -15.72 17.35
C MET A 185 9.10 -16.35 17.87
N THR A 186 9.13 -17.67 18.12
CA THR A 186 10.39 -18.39 18.45
C THR A 186 11.41 -18.25 17.34
N ALA A 187 10.98 -18.34 16.07
CA ALA A 187 11.85 -18.10 14.91
C ALA A 187 12.28 -16.62 14.74
N SER A 188 11.66 -15.69 15.49
CA SER A 188 11.84 -14.24 15.40
C SER A 188 12.44 -13.62 16.67
N VAL A 189 12.86 -14.44 17.65
CA VAL A 189 13.30 -13.94 18.97
C VAL A 189 14.51 -13.01 18.89
N GLY A 190 15.43 -13.25 17.95
CA GLY A 190 16.59 -12.38 17.72
C GLY A 190 16.28 -11.05 17.03
N LEU A 191 15.00 -10.75 16.73
CA LEU A 191 14.57 -9.44 16.26
C LEU A 191 14.17 -8.50 17.41
N MET A 192 14.25 -8.97 18.65
CA MET A 192 13.90 -8.20 19.85
C MET A 192 15.07 -7.35 20.38
N GLU A 193 16.29 -7.59 19.88
CA GLU A 193 17.45 -6.71 20.06
C GLU A 193 17.29 -5.43 19.23
N GLU A 194 18.00 -4.36 19.61
CA GLU A 194 17.97 -3.06 18.92
C GLU A 194 18.75 -3.04 17.60
N TYR A 195 19.84 -3.79 17.50
CA TYR A 195 20.63 -3.94 16.28
C TYR A 195 20.04 -4.96 15.30
N ILE A 196 20.62 -5.09 14.12
CA ILE A 196 20.46 -6.24 13.22
C ILE A 196 21.79 -6.98 13.10
N LEU A 197 21.74 -8.30 12.94
CA LEU A 197 22.95 -9.09 12.69
C LEU A 197 23.45 -8.82 11.27
N PHE A 198 24.74 -8.53 11.13
CA PHE A 198 25.37 -8.36 9.84
C PHE A 198 25.44 -9.70 9.11
N GLY A 199 25.26 -9.68 7.78
CA GLY A 199 25.32 -10.87 6.95
C GLY A 199 25.67 -10.50 5.51
N HIS A 200 26.24 -11.45 4.76
CA HIS A 200 26.81 -11.21 3.43
C HIS A 200 25.89 -10.45 2.48
N ASP A 201 24.59 -10.79 2.47
CA ASP A 201 23.61 -10.21 1.54
C ASP A 201 22.86 -8.99 2.14
N LEU A 202 23.18 -8.57 3.38
CA LEU A 202 22.37 -7.60 4.13
C LEU A 202 22.29 -6.24 3.44
N MET A 203 23.43 -5.63 3.13
CA MET A 203 23.50 -4.27 2.58
C MET A 203 22.75 -4.17 1.24
N PHE A 204 22.97 -5.15 0.36
CA PHE A 204 22.25 -5.32 -0.90
C PHE A 204 20.72 -5.38 -0.70
N HIS A 205 20.25 -6.04 0.35
CA HIS A 205 18.82 -6.13 0.65
C HIS A 205 18.23 -4.87 1.32
N LEU A 206 19.01 -4.12 2.12
CA LEU A 206 18.59 -2.81 2.64
C LEU A 206 18.48 -1.79 1.50
N LEU A 207 19.47 -1.71 0.61
CA LEU A 207 19.44 -0.88 -0.59
C LEU A 207 18.27 -1.26 -1.52
N ARG A 208 17.88 -2.53 -1.60
CA ARG A 208 16.68 -2.96 -2.36
C ARG A 208 15.36 -2.50 -1.76
N ILE A 209 15.26 -2.44 -0.43
CA ILE A 209 14.07 -1.93 0.26
C ILE A 209 13.93 -0.42 -0.01
N GLU A 210 15.04 0.29 0.01
CA GLU A 210 15.07 1.75 -0.16
C GLU A 210 14.92 2.19 -1.61
N GLY A 211 15.59 1.53 -2.55
CA GLY A 211 15.38 1.79 -3.98
C GLY A 211 13.97 1.46 -4.46
N LEU A 212 13.23 0.57 -3.76
CA LEU A 212 11.78 0.41 -3.95
C LEU A 212 10.96 1.56 -3.35
N LYS A 213 11.35 2.10 -2.19
CA LYS A 213 10.73 3.32 -1.62
C LYS A 213 10.92 4.50 -2.56
N ASP A 214 12.15 4.75 -3.00
CA ASP A 214 12.50 5.83 -3.94
C ASP A 214 11.80 5.63 -5.29
N GLY A 215 11.77 4.40 -5.82
CA GLY A 215 11.08 4.08 -7.07
C GLY A 215 9.56 4.28 -7.02
N LEU A 216 8.95 4.09 -5.83
CA LEU A 216 7.53 4.41 -5.61
C LEU A 216 7.29 5.93 -5.51
N LEU A 217 8.19 6.67 -4.87
CA LEU A 217 8.15 8.15 -4.84
C LEU A 217 8.34 8.75 -6.24
N ALA A 218 9.17 8.13 -7.07
CA ALA A 218 9.34 8.44 -8.50
C ALA A 218 8.13 8.04 -9.38
N GLY A 219 6.99 7.63 -8.80
CA GLY A 219 5.77 7.25 -9.53
C GLY A 219 5.81 5.89 -10.24
N GLY A 220 6.87 5.09 -10.04
CA GLY A 220 7.07 3.80 -10.69
C GLY A 220 6.27 2.66 -10.05
N PHE A 221 5.29 2.09 -10.78
CA PHE A 221 4.62 0.86 -10.34
C PHE A 221 4.28 -0.12 -11.48
N PRO A 222 4.79 -1.39 -11.43
CA PRO A 222 5.87 -1.86 -10.56
C PRO A 222 7.17 -1.11 -10.83
N VAL A 223 7.98 -0.88 -9.78
CA VAL A 223 9.33 -0.32 -9.91
C VAL A 223 10.17 -1.20 -10.84
N LYS A 224 11.00 -0.56 -11.68
CA LYS A 224 11.87 -1.21 -12.69
C LYS A 224 13.34 -0.83 -12.51
N MET A 225 13.59 0.48 -12.42
CA MET A 225 14.87 1.05 -12.04
C MET A 225 14.79 1.52 -10.58
N GLN A 226 15.80 1.21 -9.78
CA GLN A 226 15.90 1.71 -8.40
C GLN A 226 16.76 2.98 -8.38
N PRO A 227 16.21 4.17 -8.03
CA PRO A 227 16.93 5.43 -8.22
C PRO A 227 18.15 5.65 -7.33
N GLY A 228 18.05 5.42 -6.02
CA GLY A 228 19.10 5.79 -5.05
C GLY A 228 20.42 5.02 -5.14
N TRP A 229 20.55 4.07 -6.06
CA TRP A 229 21.77 3.26 -6.24
C TRP A 229 22.85 4.02 -7.00
N PHE A 230 24.12 3.78 -6.67
CA PHE A 230 25.29 4.40 -7.29
C PHE A 230 25.14 5.93 -7.39
N ASN A 231 24.96 6.58 -6.24
CA ASN A 231 24.76 8.03 -6.12
C ASN A 231 23.71 8.59 -7.09
N GLY A 232 22.55 7.94 -7.18
CA GLY A 232 21.43 8.40 -8.01
C GLY A 232 21.55 8.04 -9.50
N TRP A 233 22.48 7.18 -9.92
CA TRP A 233 22.64 6.79 -11.33
C TRP A 233 21.68 5.67 -11.79
N GLY A 234 21.05 4.98 -10.84
CA GLY A 234 20.01 3.98 -11.08
C GLY A 234 20.54 2.55 -11.27
N TYR A 235 19.77 1.56 -10.81
CA TYR A 235 20.13 0.13 -10.97
C TYR A 235 18.90 -0.77 -11.27
N PRO A 236 18.96 -1.71 -12.24
CA PRO A 236 17.81 -2.46 -12.74
C PRO A 236 17.50 -3.72 -11.90
N VAL A 237 17.85 -3.73 -10.61
CA VAL A 237 17.66 -4.90 -9.74
C VAL A 237 16.20 -5.37 -9.69
N SER A 238 15.22 -4.47 -9.82
CA SER A 238 13.78 -4.81 -9.88
C SER A 238 13.31 -5.43 -11.21
N ILE A 239 14.18 -5.50 -12.22
CA ILE A 239 14.00 -6.30 -13.45
C ILE A 239 14.65 -7.67 -13.27
N MET A 240 15.82 -7.72 -12.63
CA MET A 240 16.62 -8.94 -12.46
C MET A 240 16.16 -9.83 -11.27
N TYR A 241 15.51 -9.24 -10.27
CA TYR A 241 14.97 -9.92 -9.10
C TYR A 241 13.46 -9.73 -8.95
N GLY A 242 12.80 -10.77 -8.42
CA GLY A 242 11.44 -10.65 -7.92
C GLY A 242 11.40 -9.83 -6.62
N ASP A 243 10.65 -8.73 -6.63
CA ASP A 243 10.49 -7.80 -5.51
C ASP A 243 9.12 -7.90 -4.81
N GLN A 244 8.24 -8.83 -5.21
CA GLN A 244 6.83 -8.83 -4.78
C GLN A 244 6.66 -8.82 -3.24
N MET A 245 7.55 -9.49 -2.51
CA MET A 245 7.52 -9.50 -1.04
C MET A 245 8.16 -8.23 -0.42
N LEU A 246 9.12 -7.59 -1.11
CA LEU A 246 9.83 -6.39 -0.63
C LEU A 246 9.01 -5.10 -0.70
N TYR A 247 7.90 -5.06 -1.45
CA TYR A 247 6.94 -3.96 -1.36
C TYR A 247 6.39 -3.78 0.06
N PHE A 248 6.34 -4.83 0.90
CA PHE A 248 5.90 -4.69 2.29
C PHE A 248 6.83 -3.78 3.13
N PRO A 249 8.15 -4.04 3.26
CA PRO A 249 9.06 -3.16 3.98
C PRO A 249 9.25 -1.80 3.29
N ALA A 250 9.18 -1.73 1.95
CA ALA A 250 9.23 -0.43 1.25
C ALA A 250 8.05 0.48 1.63
N LEU A 251 6.84 -0.07 1.77
CA LEU A 251 5.67 0.67 2.28
C LEU A 251 5.84 1.09 3.75
N LEU A 252 6.59 0.33 4.57
CA LEU A 252 6.91 0.75 5.94
C LEU A 252 7.89 1.94 5.97
N ARG A 253 8.85 2.00 5.03
CA ARG A 253 9.73 3.18 4.86
C ARG A 253 8.96 4.44 4.51
N LEU A 254 7.99 4.35 3.58
CA LEU A 254 7.11 5.48 3.25
C LEU A 254 6.28 5.97 4.45
N LEU A 255 6.01 5.10 5.43
CA LEU A 255 5.35 5.44 6.68
C LEU A 255 6.30 5.95 7.78
N GLY A 256 7.59 6.15 7.49
CA GLY A 256 8.60 6.62 8.44
C GLY A 256 9.12 5.57 9.42
N VAL A 257 8.90 4.27 9.17
CA VAL A 257 9.59 3.22 9.94
C VAL A 257 11.06 3.17 9.48
N SER A 258 12.02 3.16 10.41
CA SER A 258 13.46 3.11 10.06
C SER A 258 13.86 1.86 9.26
N VAL A 259 14.97 1.93 8.53
CA VAL A 259 15.36 0.88 7.56
C VAL A 259 15.61 -0.48 8.20
N GLN A 260 16.27 -0.53 9.37
CA GLN A 260 16.40 -1.78 10.11
C GLN A 260 15.05 -2.33 10.62
N ASN A 261 14.14 -1.46 11.05
CA ASN A 261 12.86 -1.89 11.62
C ASN A 261 11.89 -2.38 10.55
N ALA A 262 11.94 -1.80 9.34
CA ALA A 262 11.27 -2.34 8.17
C ALA A 262 11.79 -3.76 7.83
N TYR A 263 13.11 -3.97 7.86
CA TYR A 263 13.73 -5.28 7.65
C TYR A 263 13.38 -6.30 8.75
N LYS A 264 13.38 -5.91 10.04
CA LYS A 264 12.90 -6.76 11.15
C LYS A 264 11.43 -7.15 10.97
N CYS A 265 10.56 -6.20 10.63
CA CYS A 265 9.15 -6.47 10.33
C CYS A 265 8.99 -7.47 9.17
N TYR A 266 9.83 -7.36 8.14
CA TYR A 266 9.86 -8.32 7.03
C TYR A 266 10.20 -9.75 7.50
N ILE A 267 11.28 -9.94 8.26
CA ILE A 267 11.67 -11.26 8.78
C ILE A 267 10.55 -11.86 9.62
N ALA A 268 9.95 -11.08 10.53
CA ALA A 268 8.83 -11.52 11.37
C ALA A 268 7.62 -11.98 10.52
N ALA A 269 7.27 -11.22 9.47
CA ALA A 269 6.20 -11.56 8.54
C ALA A 269 6.50 -12.87 7.76
N ILE A 270 7.73 -13.07 7.29
CA ILE A 270 8.15 -14.29 6.60
C ILE A 270 8.20 -15.50 7.55
N ASN A 271 8.59 -15.33 8.81
CA ASN A 271 8.55 -16.40 9.82
C ASN A 271 7.12 -16.85 10.13
N LEU A 272 6.21 -15.91 10.42
CA LEU A 272 4.79 -16.19 10.64
C LEU A 272 4.13 -16.79 9.38
N GLY A 273 4.48 -16.28 8.20
CA GLY A 273 4.02 -16.78 6.91
C GLY A 273 4.48 -18.22 6.66
N THR A 274 5.75 -18.52 6.91
CA THR A 274 6.34 -19.87 6.77
C THR A 274 5.63 -20.86 7.67
N ALA A 275 5.41 -20.53 8.96
CA ALA A 275 4.66 -21.38 9.87
C ALA A 275 3.22 -21.64 9.36
N ALA A 276 2.49 -20.58 8.99
CA ALA A 276 1.11 -20.71 8.50
C ALA A 276 1.01 -21.55 7.20
N VAL A 277 1.93 -21.36 6.26
CA VAL A 277 1.95 -22.04 4.96
C VAL A 277 2.41 -23.50 5.09
N ALA A 278 3.45 -23.77 5.87
CA ALA A 278 3.91 -25.12 6.17
C ALA A 278 2.82 -25.93 6.88
N TYR A 279 2.18 -25.37 7.91
CA TYR A 279 1.03 -25.99 8.56
C TYR A 279 -0.14 -26.25 7.60
N TYR A 280 -0.48 -25.30 6.72
CA TYR A 280 -1.54 -25.52 5.73
C TYR A 280 -1.20 -26.70 4.79
N ALA A 281 0.03 -26.76 4.28
CA ALA A 281 0.48 -27.85 3.41
C ALA A 281 0.48 -29.20 4.14
N PHE A 282 1.12 -29.27 5.31
CA PHE A 282 1.25 -30.50 6.08
C PHE A 282 -0.10 -30.98 6.61
N LEU A 283 -1.05 -30.10 6.95
CA LEU A 283 -2.42 -30.48 7.32
C LEU A 283 -3.18 -31.15 6.16
N LYS A 284 -2.92 -30.74 4.91
CA LYS A 284 -3.50 -31.36 3.71
C LYS A 284 -2.82 -32.68 3.33
N ILE A 285 -1.58 -32.89 3.78
CA ILE A 285 -0.83 -34.13 3.61
C ILE A 285 -1.23 -35.15 4.69
N SER A 286 -1.11 -34.81 5.97
CA SER A 286 -1.37 -35.71 7.10
C SER A 286 -2.86 -35.95 7.36
N GLY A 287 -3.70 -34.93 7.18
CA GLY A 287 -5.08 -34.91 7.69
C GLY A 287 -5.19 -34.70 9.21
N ASP A 288 -4.08 -34.64 9.94
CA ASP A 288 -4.02 -34.44 11.39
C ASP A 288 -3.39 -33.10 11.79
N LYS A 289 -4.02 -32.42 12.74
CA LYS A 289 -3.62 -31.08 13.19
C LYS A 289 -2.31 -31.08 13.98
N LYS A 290 -2.08 -32.08 14.84
CA LYS A 290 -0.89 -32.13 15.70
C LYS A 290 0.35 -32.44 14.87
N THR A 291 0.24 -33.42 13.99
CA THR A 291 1.27 -33.80 13.02
C THR A 291 1.62 -32.63 12.09
N ALA A 292 0.62 -31.84 11.67
CA ALA A 292 0.86 -30.64 10.85
C ALA A 292 1.56 -29.51 11.62
N LEU A 293 1.20 -29.27 12.89
CA LEU A 293 1.91 -28.32 13.76
C LEU A 293 3.36 -28.75 14.01
N PHE A 294 3.59 -30.05 14.23
CA PHE A 294 4.93 -30.62 14.41
C PHE A 294 5.80 -30.42 13.16
N GLY A 295 5.32 -30.81 11.97
CA GLY A 295 6.05 -30.57 10.72
C GLY A 295 6.31 -29.08 10.46
N SER A 296 5.34 -28.21 10.80
CA SER A 296 5.50 -26.77 10.70
C SER A 296 6.55 -26.20 11.66
N CYS A 297 6.66 -26.76 12.87
CA CYS A 297 7.67 -26.38 13.86
C CYS A 297 9.08 -26.69 13.32
N LEU A 298 9.31 -27.95 12.91
CA LEU A 298 10.58 -28.39 12.34
C LEU A 298 10.98 -27.56 11.11
N TYR A 299 10.04 -27.26 10.21
CA TYR A 299 10.34 -26.49 9.00
C TYR A 299 10.70 -25.03 9.28
N THR A 300 9.97 -24.37 10.20
CA THR A 300 10.19 -22.95 10.51
C THR A 300 11.48 -22.75 11.29
N LEU A 301 11.79 -23.68 12.22
CA LEU A 301 12.97 -23.70 13.07
C LEU A 301 14.10 -24.60 12.50
N ALA A 302 14.11 -24.81 11.19
CA ALA A 302 15.17 -25.55 10.51
C ALA A 302 16.50 -24.77 10.62
N PRO A 303 17.59 -25.35 11.17
CA PRO A 303 18.83 -24.64 11.41
C PRO A 303 19.41 -23.95 10.16
N TYR A 304 19.42 -24.62 9.01
CA TYR A 304 19.84 -23.98 7.75
C TYR A 304 18.96 -22.77 7.35
N ARG A 305 17.64 -22.82 7.57
CA ARG A 305 16.73 -21.68 7.31
C ARG A 305 17.04 -20.50 8.24
N LEU A 306 17.31 -20.77 9.51
CA LEU A 306 17.69 -19.75 10.49
C LEU A 306 19.08 -19.18 10.19
N SER A 307 20.03 -20.00 9.71
CA SER A 307 21.34 -19.54 9.20
C SER A 307 21.18 -18.59 8.00
N CYS A 308 20.26 -18.88 7.06
CA CYS A 308 19.92 -17.97 5.97
C CYS A 308 19.37 -16.61 6.44
N ILE A 309 18.62 -16.58 7.57
CA ILE A 309 18.08 -15.34 8.14
C ILE A 309 19.14 -14.56 8.92
N TYR A 310 19.77 -15.21 9.90
CA TYR A 310 20.54 -14.54 10.96
C TYR A 310 22.06 -14.51 10.73
N VAL A 311 22.61 -15.40 9.89
CA VAL A 311 24.06 -15.43 9.59
C VAL A 311 24.35 -14.87 8.20
N ARG A 312 23.54 -15.21 7.20
CA ARG A 312 23.77 -14.79 5.80
C ARG A 312 22.98 -13.55 5.37
N ALA A 313 21.88 -13.21 6.06
CA ALA A 313 20.88 -12.24 5.62
C ALA A 313 20.30 -12.50 4.21
N ALA A 314 20.30 -13.77 3.76
CA ALA A 314 19.97 -14.20 2.40
C ALA A 314 18.46 -14.12 2.09
N LEU A 315 17.95 -12.90 1.93
CA LEU A 315 16.52 -12.59 1.89
C LEU A 315 15.76 -13.35 0.82
N GLY A 316 16.30 -13.43 -0.40
CA GLY A 316 15.66 -14.18 -1.48
C GLY A 316 15.45 -15.65 -1.10
N GLU A 317 16.49 -16.32 -0.60
CA GLU A 317 16.47 -17.75 -0.31
C GLU A 317 15.47 -18.09 0.81
N TYR A 318 15.54 -17.44 1.98
CA TYR A 318 14.64 -17.76 3.09
C TYR A 318 13.17 -17.36 2.80
N SER A 319 12.95 -16.40 1.90
CA SER A 319 11.61 -16.02 1.43
C SER A 319 11.04 -17.04 0.45
N ALA A 320 11.87 -17.60 -0.45
CA ALA A 320 11.47 -18.69 -1.32
C ALA A 320 11.08 -19.96 -0.51
N MET A 321 11.76 -20.22 0.61
CA MET A 321 11.44 -21.34 1.50
C MET A 321 9.99 -21.30 2.04
N LEU A 322 9.40 -20.12 2.25
CA LEU A 322 8.00 -19.97 2.67
C LEU A 322 7.04 -20.74 1.73
N PHE A 323 7.33 -20.76 0.43
CA PHE A 323 6.45 -21.28 -0.61
C PHE A 323 6.67 -22.77 -0.94
N LEU A 324 7.84 -23.34 -0.64
CA LEU A 324 8.20 -24.73 -0.96
C LEU A 324 7.20 -25.80 -0.43
N PRO A 325 6.60 -25.69 0.78
CA PRO A 325 5.59 -26.63 1.23
C PRO A 325 4.35 -26.73 0.31
N LEU A 326 3.98 -25.64 -0.37
CA LEU A 326 2.86 -25.63 -1.32
C LEU A 326 3.20 -26.37 -2.63
N ILE A 327 4.49 -26.40 -3.00
CA ILE A 327 4.97 -27.13 -4.17
C ILE A 327 4.91 -28.64 -3.90
N ILE A 328 5.37 -29.11 -2.73
CA ILE A 328 5.21 -30.52 -2.32
C ILE A 328 3.72 -30.91 -2.26
N LEU A 329 2.85 -30.02 -1.79
CA LEU A 329 1.41 -30.25 -1.78
C LEU A 329 0.84 -30.50 -3.19
N SER A 330 1.43 -29.90 -4.23
CA SER A 330 1.02 -30.13 -5.62
C SER A 330 1.22 -31.58 -6.06
N PHE A 331 2.38 -32.15 -5.74
CA PHE A 331 2.75 -33.53 -6.04
C PHE A 331 2.00 -34.52 -5.15
N TRP A 332 1.69 -34.16 -3.89
CA TRP A 332 0.80 -34.96 -3.05
C TRP A 332 -0.58 -35.15 -3.68
N TYR A 333 -1.17 -34.08 -4.24
CA TYR A 333 -2.44 -34.17 -4.94
C TYR A 333 -2.35 -35.00 -6.23
N ALA A 334 -1.27 -34.87 -6.99
CA ALA A 334 -1.00 -35.70 -8.16
C ALA A 334 -0.85 -37.20 -7.80
N LEU A 335 -0.07 -37.52 -6.77
CA LEU A 335 0.18 -38.90 -6.33
C LEU A 335 -1.06 -39.59 -5.76
N LYS A 336 -2.02 -38.84 -5.19
CA LYS A 336 -3.26 -39.39 -4.61
C LYS A 336 -4.42 -39.53 -5.61
N ALA A 337 -4.32 -38.99 -6.82
CA ALA A 337 -5.37 -39.12 -7.82
C ALA A 337 -5.50 -40.57 -8.32
N LYS A 338 -6.74 -41.06 -8.46
CA LYS A 338 -7.05 -42.32 -9.16
C LYS A 338 -6.93 -42.12 -10.68
N GLU A 339 -6.91 -43.21 -11.46
CA GLU A 339 -6.78 -43.18 -12.94
C GLU A 339 -7.77 -42.18 -13.58
N ASP A 340 -9.06 -42.31 -13.23
CA ASP A 340 -10.15 -41.58 -13.89
C ASP A 340 -10.67 -40.37 -13.08
N GLU A 341 -10.09 -40.09 -11.91
CA GLU A 341 -10.55 -38.97 -11.05
C GLU A 341 -9.96 -37.65 -11.56
N ALA A 342 -10.81 -36.75 -12.08
CA ALA A 342 -10.40 -35.41 -12.46
C ALA A 342 -9.97 -34.59 -11.23
N ILE A 343 -8.71 -34.15 -11.19
CA ILE A 343 -8.19 -33.37 -10.06
C ILE A 343 -8.91 -32.01 -10.01
N THR A 344 -9.63 -31.80 -8.91
CA THR A 344 -10.51 -30.65 -8.72
C THR A 344 -9.74 -29.33 -8.69
N THR A 345 -10.26 -28.30 -9.37
CA THR A 345 -9.56 -27.02 -9.57
C THR A 345 -9.31 -26.21 -8.30
N ASP A 346 -9.96 -26.53 -7.18
CA ASP A 346 -9.63 -25.93 -5.87
C ASP A 346 -8.24 -26.36 -5.36
N LYS A 347 -7.72 -27.49 -5.86
CA LYS A 347 -6.36 -27.99 -5.59
C LYS A 347 -5.27 -27.22 -6.36
N LEU A 348 -5.61 -26.42 -7.39
CA LEU A 348 -4.66 -25.64 -8.20
C LEU A 348 -4.11 -24.39 -7.47
N ALA A 349 -4.93 -23.76 -6.63
CA ALA A 349 -4.60 -22.42 -6.09
C ALA A 349 -3.35 -22.41 -5.21
N ALA A 350 -3.17 -23.42 -4.35
CA ALA A 350 -2.00 -23.49 -3.47
C ALA A 350 -0.69 -23.73 -4.26
N PRO A 351 -0.62 -24.72 -5.18
CA PRO A 351 0.53 -24.89 -6.07
C PRO A 351 0.88 -23.65 -6.89
N VAL A 352 -0.11 -22.98 -7.51
CA VAL A 352 0.14 -21.78 -8.33
C VAL A 352 0.71 -20.64 -7.48
N ILE A 353 0.21 -20.44 -6.24
CA ILE A 353 0.81 -19.51 -5.28
C ILE A 353 2.24 -19.94 -4.92
N GLY A 354 2.47 -21.24 -4.71
CA GLY A 354 3.79 -21.79 -4.39
C GLY A 354 4.84 -21.48 -5.46
N PHE A 355 4.56 -21.84 -6.72
CA PHE A 355 5.48 -21.56 -7.83
C PHE A 355 5.59 -20.07 -8.17
N THR A 356 4.51 -19.29 -8.04
CA THR A 356 4.56 -17.82 -8.25
C THR A 356 5.44 -17.15 -7.21
N GLY A 357 5.26 -17.46 -5.92
CA GLY A 357 6.08 -16.90 -4.85
C GLY A 357 7.55 -17.27 -4.97
N LEU A 358 7.86 -18.47 -5.46
CA LEU A 358 9.23 -18.92 -5.76
C LEU A 358 9.90 -18.01 -6.80
N ILE A 359 9.24 -17.79 -7.94
CA ILE A 359 9.73 -16.93 -9.04
C ILE A 359 9.88 -15.47 -8.56
N GLN A 360 8.92 -15.00 -7.76
CA GLN A 360 8.85 -13.63 -7.25
C GLN A 360 9.71 -13.37 -6.00
N THR A 361 10.61 -14.30 -5.63
CA THR A 361 11.56 -14.12 -4.51
C THR A 361 12.98 -14.56 -4.85
N HIS A 362 13.17 -15.71 -5.49
CA HIS A 362 14.52 -16.24 -5.76
C HIS A 362 14.54 -17.20 -6.95
N VAL A 363 15.00 -16.70 -8.10
CA VAL A 363 15.13 -17.47 -9.35
C VAL A 363 16.03 -18.69 -9.17
N LEU A 364 17.09 -18.59 -8.36
CA LEU A 364 18.00 -19.71 -8.11
C LEU A 364 17.30 -20.84 -7.34
N THR A 365 16.45 -20.54 -6.34
CA THR A 365 15.65 -21.58 -5.67
C THR A 365 14.62 -22.20 -6.63
N CYS A 366 14.18 -21.48 -7.68
CA CYS A 366 13.38 -22.08 -8.75
C CYS A 366 14.15 -23.17 -9.49
N PHE A 367 15.43 -22.93 -9.82
CA PHE A 367 16.29 -23.92 -10.47
C PHE A 367 16.51 -25.17 -9.59
N LEU A 368 16.88 -24.99 -8.31
CA LEU A 368 17.01 -26.10 -7.35
C LEU A 368 15.71 -26.92 -7.24
N THR A 369 14.55 -26.24 -7.24
CA THR A 369 13.24 -26.90 -7.15
C THR A 369 12.91 -27.65 -8.44
N ALA A 370 13.16 -27.06 -9.60
CA ALA A 370 12.93 -27.68 -10.91
C ALA A 370 13.76 -28.96 -11.08
N PHE A 371 15.02 -28.95 -10.63
CA PHE A 371 15.88 -30.14 -10.64
C PHE A 371 15.31 -31.29 -9.79
N MET A 372 14.86 -30.99 -8.56
CA MET A 372 14.22 -32.01 -7.70
C MET A 372 12.89 -32.51 -8.28
N ILE A 373 12.12 -31.65 -8.94
CA ILE A 373 10.91 -32.02 -9.67
C ILE A 373 11.22 -32.95 -10.85
N LEU A 374 12.29 -32.69 -11.61
CA LEU A 374 12.71 -33.53 -12.74
C LEU A 374 12.98 -34.97 -12.27
N ILE A 375 13.78 -35.13 -11.21
CA ILE A 375 14.08 -36.45 -10.60
C ILE A 375 12.79 -37.13 -10.13
N PHE A 376 11.91 -36.40 -9.46
CA PHE A 376 10.61 -36.93 -9.02
C PHE A 376 9.73 -37.39 -10.19
N CYS A 377 9.71 -36.63 -11.29
CA CYS A 377 8.97 -36.96 -12.50
C CYS A 377 9.54 -38.19 -13.23
N ILE A 378 10.86 -38.39 -13.22
CA ILE A 378 11.51 -39.59 -13.76
C ILE A 378 11.10 -40.83 -12.95
N ILE A 379 11.21 -40.76 -11.61
CA ILE A 379 10.83 -41.86 -10.69
C ILE A 379 9.35 -42.23 -10.85
N TYR A 380 8.47 -41.22 -10.92
CA TYR A 380 7.02 -41.42 -11.01
C TYR A 380 6.46 -41.34 -12.45
N ARG A 381 7.26 -41.56 -13.49
CA ARG A 381 6.86 -41.36 -14.90
C ARG A 381 5.49 -41.96 -15.24
N LYS A 382 5.25 -43.23 -14.89
CA LYS A 382 3.98 -43.95 -15.14
C LYS A 382 2.75 -43.29 -14.50
N ARG A 383 2.92 -42.49 -13.43
CA ARG A 383 1.83 -41.77 -12.75
C ARG A 383 1.73 -40.31 -13.20
N ILE A 384 2.85 -39.67 -13.54
CA ILE A 384 2.88 -38.28 -14.04
C ILE A 384 2.27 -38.18 -15.44
N PHE A 385 2.59 -39.10 -16.34
CA PHE A 385 2.05 -39.12 -17.71
C PHE A 385 0.59 -39.60 -17.82
N ARG A 386 -0.12 -39.83 -16.69
CA ARG A 386 -1.57 -40.06 -16.72
C ARG A 386 -2.29 -38.79 -17.16
N LYS A 387 -3.26 -38.92 -18.08
CA LYS A 387 -3.96 -37.78 -18.71
C LYS A 387 -4.51 -36.76 -17.69
N ASN A 388 -5.10 -37.22 -16.58
CA ASN A 388 -5.64 -36.37 -15.53
C ASN A 388 -4.55 -35.64 -14.70
N VAL A 389 -3.43 -36.31 -14.39
CA VAL A 389 -2.29 -35.75 -13.65
C VAL A 389 -1.53 -34.76 -14.53
N LEU A 390 -1.21 -35.14 -15.77
CA LEU A 390 -0.52 -34.29 -16.73
C LEU A 390 -1.34 -33.00 -16.97
N PHE A 391 -2.63 -33.11 -17.25
CA PHE A 391 -3.52 -31.95 -17.42
C PHE A 391 -3.55 -31.04 -16.18
N TYR A 392 -3.52 -31.60 -14.97
CA TYR A 392 -3.45 -30.81 -13.73
C TYR A 392 -2.10 -30.08 -13.60
N LEU A 393 -0.98 -30.74 -13.86
CA LEU A 393 0.36 -30.14 -13.80
C LEU A 393 0.56 -29.08 -14.89
N SER A 394 0.18 -29.37 -16.14
CA SER A 394 0.22 -28.40 -17.25
C SER A 394 -0.61 -27.15 -16.95
N ARG A 395 -1.74 -27.26 -16.25
CA ARG A 395 -2.52 -26.10 -15.80
C ARG A 395 -1.83 -25.31 -14.70
N ILE A 396 -1.07 -25.94 -13.81
CA ILE A 396 -0.25 -25.20 -12.83
C ILE A 396 0.84 -24.43 -13.57
N VAL A 397 1.58 -25.08 -14.48
CA VAL A 397 2.64 -24.44 -15.29
C VAL A 397 2.08 -23.27 -16.09
N LEU A 398 1.02 -23.47 -16.87
CA LEU A 398 0.41 -22.41 -17.69
C LEU A 398 -0.07 -21.23 -16.85
N LEU A 399 -0.75 -21.47 -15.73
CA LEU A 399 -1.25 -20.40 -14.86
C LEU A 399 -0.09 -19.65 -14.18
N THR A 400 0.92 -20.35 -13.69
CA THR A 400 2.12 -19.72 -13.12
C THR A 400 2.84 -18.87 -14.16
N LEU A 401 3.06 -19.36 -15.38
CA LEU A 401 3.70 -18.59 -16.44
C LEU A 401 2.91 -17.31 -16.76
N LEU A 402 1.62 -17.45 -17.06
CA LEU A 402 0.74 -16.32 -17.39
C LEU A 402 0.69 -15.25 -16.27
N LEU A 403 0.67 -15.67 -15.00
CA LEU A 403 0.70 -14.77 -13.84
C LEU A 403 2.04 -14.03 -13.66
N ASN A 404 3.13 -14.55 -14.23
CA ASN A 404 4.48 -14.02 -14.03
C ASN A 404 5.10 -13.40 -15.30
N LEU A 405 4.39 -13.37 -16.45
CA LEU A 405 4.90 -12.77 -17.69
C LEU A 405 5.39 -11.32 -17.50
N TRP A 406 4.71 -10.53 -16.66
CA TRP A 406 5.09 -9.16 -16.32
C TRP A 406 6.50 -8.99 -15.71
N PHE A 407 7.06 -10.08 -15.16
CA PHE A 407 8.43 -10.18 -14.63
C PHE A 407 9.32 -11.01 -15.56
N ILE A 408 8.85 -12.18 -16.02
CA ILE A 408 9.62 -13.11 -16.85
C ILE A 408 10.06 -12.48 -18.18
N ILE A 409 9.22 -11.69 -18.85
CA ILE A 409 9.60 -11.08 -20.14
C ILE A 409 10.70 -10.02 -19.97
N PRO A 410 10.57 -9.02 -19.07
CA PRO A 410 11.67 -8.12 -18.74
C PRO A 410 12.97 -8.83 -18.33
N PHE A 411 12.85 -9.81 -17.42
CA PHE A 411 13.98 -10.60 -16.92
C PHE A 411 14.73 -11.32 -18.05
N LEU A 412 14.01 -12.03 -18.94
CA LEU A 412 14.63 -12.77 -20.04
C LEU A 412 15.27 -11.86 -21.09
N GLN A 413 14.76 -10.64 -21.28
CA GLN A 413 15.39 -9.67 -22.19
C GLN A 413 16.69 -9.11 -21.58
N TYR A 414 16.69 -8.73 -20.30
CA TYR A 414 17.90 -8.25 -19.63
C TYR A 414 18.94 -9.37 -19.42
N MET A 415 18.53 -10.63 -19.27
CA MET A 415 19.45 -11.78 -19.28
C MET A 415 20.11 -12.04 -20.64
N GLY A 416 19.70 -11.34 -21.71
CA GLY A 416 20.36 -11.37 -23.01
C GLY A 416 21.48 -10.34 -23.18
N GLU A 417 21.67 -9.45 -22.20
CA GLU A 417 22.67 -8.37 -22.23
C GLU A 417 24.07 -8.83 -21.76
N ASP A 418 25.09 -8.06 -22.15
CA ASP A 418 26.50 -8.19 -21.76
C ASP A 418 26.81 -7.62 -20.37
N PHE A 419 26.00 -8.03 -19.37
CA PHE A 419 26.24 -7.70 -17.96
C PHE A 419 27.35 -8.56 -17.33
N VAL A 420 27.98 -8.05 -16.26
CA VAL A 420 29.04 -8.77 -15.53
C VAL A 420 28.60 -10.17 -15.05
N VAL A 421 27.32 -10.36 -14.72
CA VAL A 421 26.75 -11.65 -14.31
C VAL A 421 26.62 -12.68 -15.44
N THR A 422 26.47 -12.25 -16.70
CA THR A 422 26.36 -13.16 -17.86
C THR A 422 27.73 -13.50 -18.46
N ALA A 423 28.71 -12.61 -18.36
CA ALA A 423 30.05 -12.80 -18.92
C ALA A 423 30.96 -13.80 -18.16
N LYS A 424 30.73 -14.04 -16.86
CA LYS A 424 31.66 -14.79 -15.98
C LYS A 424 31.11 -16.14 -15.51
N ALA A 425 31.26 -17.20 -16.31
CA ALA A 425 30.70 -18.53 -15.99
C ALA A 425 31.63 -19.74 -16.30
N GLU A 426 32.74 -19.88 -15.57
CA GLU A 426 33.54 -21.13 -15.56
C GLU A 426 33.50 -21.86 -14.21
N MET A 427 33.46 -23.22 -14.24
CA MET A 427 33.40 -24.02 -13.01
C MET A 427 34.78 -24.32 -12.44
N THR A 428 35.27 -23.36 -11.67
CA THR A 428 36.51 -23.49 -10.92
C THR A 428 36.43 -24.65 -9.89
N PRO A 429 37.58 -25.25 -9.50
CA PRO A 429 37.63 -26.24 -8.42
C PRO A 429 37.09 -25.73 -7.06
N ALA A 430 37.05 -24.40 -6.86
CA ALA A 430 36.50 -23.79 -5.64
C ALA A 430 34.98 -24.01 -5.50
N PHE A 431 34.24 -24.19 -6.59
CA PHE A 431 32.80 -24.41 -6.57
C PHE A 431 32.40 -25.60 -5.66
N GLN A 432 33.14 -26.71 -5.75
CA GLN A 432 32.87 -27.90 -4.93
C GLN A 432 33.24 -27.68 -3.46
N ARG A 433 34.29 -26.89 -3.18
CA ARG A 433 34.73 -26.54 -1.80
C ARG A 433 33.71 -25.69 -1.05
N TRP A 434 32.86 -24.94 -1.75
CA TRP A 434 31.78 -24.19 -1.12
C TRP A 434 30.73 -25.09 -0.46
N GLY A 435 30.60 -26.36 -0.86
CA GLY A 435 29.71 -27.33 -0.22
C GLY A 435 29.94 -27.51 1.30
N ALA A 436 29.02 -28.20 1.95
CA ALA A 436 29.15 -28.54 3.37
C ALA A 436 30.08 -29.74 3.58
N ASN A 437 31.12 -29.60 4.39
CA ASN A 437 31.90 -30.77 4.81
C ASN A 437 31.10 -31.63 5.82
N PHE A 438 31.54 -32.86 6.10
CA PHE A 438 30.78 -33.79 6.95
C PHE A 438 30.50 -33.24 8.36
N ALA A 439 31.43 -32.52 8.98
CA ALA A 439 31.26 -31.92 10.30
C ALA A 439 30.34 -30.68 10.27
N GLU A 440 30.42 -29.86 9.22
CA GLU A 440 29.54 -28.70 9.01
C GLU A 440 28.05 -29.07 8.96
N LEU A 441 27.72 -30.29 8.49
CA LEU A 441 26.34 -30.81 8.49
C LEU A 441 25.72 -30.97 9.90
N PHE A 442 26.56 -31.04 10.94
CA PHE A 442 26.14 -31.13 12.35
C PHE A 442 26.40 -29.82 13.14
N ALA A 443 27.06 -28.83 12.54
CA ALA A 443 27.47 -27.59 13.18
C ALA A 443 26.29 -26.64 13.42
N VAL A 444 25.54 -26.86 14.51
CA VAL A 444 24.43 -26.00 14.98
C VAL A 444 24.88 -24.78 15.80
N TYR A 445 26.18 -24.52 15.88
CA TYR A 445 26.78 -23.38 16.57
C TYR A 445 27.55 -22.51 15.57
N TRP A 446 27.36 -21.19 15.67
CA TRP A 446 28.23 -20.20 15.01
C TRP A 446 29.34 -19.75 15.96
N ASN A 447 30.52 -19.36 15.44
CA ASN A 447 31.59 -18.80 16.26
C ASN A 447 31.62 -17.25 16.26
N GLY A 448 30.90 -16.62 15.33
CA GLY A 448 30.86 -15.16 15.16
C GLY A 448 31.59 -14.57 13.96
N THR A 449 32.63 -15.22 13.40
CA THR A 449 33.62 -14.50 12.57
C THR A 449 33.18 -14.25 11.12
N LEU A 450 33.09 -12.97 10.73
CA LEU A 450 32.93 -12.48 9.35
C LEU A 450 33.82 -13.14 8.29
N ASN A 451 35.08 -13.45 8.64
CA ASN A 451 36.08 -14.06 7.75
C ASN A 451 35.72 -15.51 7.40
N SER A 452 34.73 -15.67 6.50
CA SER A 452 34.30 -16.95 5.93
C SER A 452 35.39 -17.52 5.03
N ALA A 453 36.29 -18.29 5.63
CA ALA A 453 37.38 -18.94 4.92
C ALA A 453 36.85 -20.15 4.15
N TRP A 454 36.59 -19.96 2.85
CA TRP A 454 36.10 -20.99 1.92
C TRP A 454 37.07 -22.16 1.67
N GLY A 455 38.28 -22.12 2.24
CA GLY A 455 39.30 -23.17 2.10
C GLY A 455 39.02 -24.40 2.95
N GLU A 456 39.36 -25.59 2.46
CA GLU A 456 39.13 -26.86 3.18
C GLU A 456 39.86 -26.89 4.53
N LEU A 457 41.10 -26.40 4.59
CA LEU A 457 41.97 -26.37 5.77
C LEU A 457 41.61 -25.29 6.82
N ALA A 458 40.65 -24.41 6.55
CA ALA A 458 40.21 -23.44 7.55
C ALA A 458 39.34 -24.11 8.63
N SER A 459 39.51 -23.65 9.88
CA SER A 459 38.73 -24.13 11.03
C SER A 459 37.23 -24.01 10.78
N ILE A 460 36.44 -24.94 11.33
CA ILE A 460 34.97 -24.87 11.32
C ILE A 460 34.49 -23.59 12.03
N SER A 461 35.28 -23.05 12.96
CA SER A 461 35.00 -21.72 13.52
C SER A 461 34.96 -20.66 12.40
N GLN A 462 35.97 -20.57 11.54
CA GLN A 462 36.04 -19.58 10.45
C GLN A 462 35.10 -19.86 9.25
N LYS A 463 34.00 -20.62 9.44
CA LYS A 463 33.07 -21.02 8.39
C LYS A 463 31.62 -20.97 8.86
N PHE A 464 30.76 -20.25 8.14
CA PHE A 464 29.35 -20.12 8.52
C PHE A 464 28.68 -21.51 8.66
N PRO A 465 27.75 -21.69 9.61
CA PRO A 465 27.16 -22.98 9.91
C PRO A 465 26.24 -23.43 8.76
N LYS A 466 26.48 -24.65 8.25
CA LYS A 466 25.67 -25.35 7.24
C LYS A 466 24.92 -26.60 7.81
N PRO A 467 24.27 -26.51 8.99
CA PRO A 467 23.69 -27.68 9.65
C PRO A 467 22.44 -28.20 8.95
N VAL A 468 22.36 -29.53 8.84
CA VAL A 468 21.11 -30.24 8.52
C VAL A 468 20.12 -30.09 9.67
N GLY A 469 20.58 -30.35 10.90
CA GLY A 469 19.81 -30.20 12.15
C GLY A 469 19.44 -31.52 12.82
N SER A 470 19.78 -31.63 14.11
CA SER A 470 19.62 -32.81 14.96
C SER A 470 18.20 -33.40 14.96
N ALA A 471 17.17 -32.55 14.95
CA ALA A 471 15.78 -33.02 14.88
C ALA A 471 15.47 -33.85 13.61
N TYR A 472 16.05 -33.49 12.46
CA TYR A 472 15.86 -34.27 11.22
C TYR A 472 16.68 -35.55 11.22
N LEU A 473 17.86 -35.55 11.85
CA LEU A 473 18.68 -36.76 12.01
C LEU A 473 18.00 -37.78 12.91
N LEU A 474 17.38 -37.35 14.02
CA LEU A 474 16.56 -38.19 14.89
C LEU A 474 15.30 -38.72 14.18
N VAL A 475 14.64 -37.88 13.37
CA VAL A 475 13.53 -38.30 12.49
C VAL A 475 14.00 -39.35 11.48
N MET A 476 15.17 -39.17 10.85
CA MET A 476 15.73 -40.13 9.89
C MET A 476 16.03 -41.47 10.57
N ALA A 477 16.76 -41.46 11.69
CA ALA A 477 17.08 -42.67 12.44
C ALA A 477 15.80 -43.41 12.89
N GLY A 478 14.81 -42.67 13.42
CA GLY A 478 13.50 -43.22 13.76
C GLY A 478 12.76 -43.81 12.56
N ALA A 479 12.79 -43.14 11.41
CA ALA A 479 12.14 -43.58 10.19
C ALA A 479 12.79 -44.84 9.60
N VAL A 480 14.14 -44.93 9.61
CA VAL A 480 14.89 -46.14 9.25
C VAL A 480 14.53 -47.29 10.20
N CYS A 481 14.51 -47.06 11.52
CA CYS A 481 14.12 -48.07 12.50
C CYS A 481 12.67 -48.57 12.32
N LEU A 482 11.71 -47.70 12.01
CA LEU A 482 10.33 -48.11 11.69
C LEU A 482 10.26 -48.94 10.40
N TYR A 483 11.01 -48.54 9.37
CA TYR A 483 11.02 -49.21 8.07
C TYR A 483 11.68 -50.59 8.16
N ALA A 484 12.87 -50.67 8.76
CA ALA A 484 13.63 -51.91 8.95
C ALA A 484 12.89 -52.95 9.82
N ARG A 485 12.10 -52.50 10.80
CA ARG A 485 11.24 -53.38 11.62
C ARG A 485 9.92 -53.77 10.94
N GLY A 486 9.69 -53.39 9.69
CA GLY A 486 8.46 -53.67 8.94
C GLY A 486 7.21 -52.94 9.48
N ARG A 487 7.33 -52.06 10.48
CA ARG A 487 6.19 -51.45 11.19
C ARG A 487 5.61 -50.21 10.51
N ALA A 488 6.07 -49.88 9.31
CA ALA A 488 5.65 -48.70 8.56
C ALA A 488 4.70 -49.01 7.39
N GLU A 489 3.99 -50.13 7.39
CA GLU A 489 3.32 -50.73 6.23
C GLU A 489 2.61 -49.73 5.27
N LYS A 490 1.72 -48.84 5.77
CA LYS A 490 1.01 -47.87 4.92
C LYS A 490 1.80 -46.61 4.56
N GLN A 491 2.87 -46.30 5.29
CA GLN A 491 3.72 -45.11 5.05
C GLN A 491 5.07 -45.46 4.41
N GLY A 492 5.48 -46.74 4.37
CA GLY A 492 6.85 -47.16 4.09
C GLY A 492 7.41 -46.63 2.79
N LYS A 493 6.65 -46.73 1.69
CA LYS A 493 7.05 -46.14 0.38
C LYS A 493 7.23 -44.62 0.42
N ARG A 494 6.50 -43.90 1.28
CA ARG A 494 6.62 -42.45 1.44
C ARG A 494 7.82 -42.09 2.31
N ILE A 495 8.03 -42.84 3.39
CA ILE A 495 9.22 -42.73 4.24
C ILE A 495 10.47 -42.96 3.39
N PHE A 496 10.57 -44.09 2.69
CA PHE A 496 11.69 -44.42 1.81
C PHE A 496 11.97 -43.32 0.77
N LEU A 497 10.92 -42.83 0.09
CA LEU A 497 11.06 -41.77 -0.92
C LEU A 497 11.55 -40.44 -0.30
N CYS A 498 10.93 -40.00 0.80
CA CYS A 498 11.32 -38.74 1.45
C CYS A 498 12.71 -38.84 2.09
N SER A 499 13.09 -40.01 2.62
CA SER A 499 14.46 -40.28 3.06
C SER A 499 15.44 -40.21 1.89
N GLY A 500 15.11 -40.79 0.73
CA GLY A 500 15.93 -40.71 -0.48
C GLY A 500 16.16 -39.27 -0.96
N PHE A 501 15.10 -38.46 -1.07
CA PHE A 501 15.23 -37.05 -1.46
C PHE A 501 15.97 -36.20 -0.41
N PHE A 502 15.77 -36.48 0.89
CA PHE A 502 16.53 -35.83 1.96
C PHE A 502 18.02 -36.15 1.87
N LEU A 503 18.38 -37.43 1.79
CA LEU A 503 19.78 -37.87 1.71
C LEU A 503 20.45 -37.39 0.41
N LEU A 504 19.74 -37.41 -0.73
CA LEU A 504 20.22 -36.82 -1.98
C LEU A 504 20.49 -35.32 -1.82
N SER A 505 19.59 -34.57 -1.18
CA SER A 505 19.76 -33.13 -0.94
C SER A 505 20.97 -32.86 -0.03
N VAL A 506 21.17 -33.65 1.03
CA VAL A 506 22.35 -33.55 1.91
C VAL A 506 23.64 -33.92 1.17
N PHE A 507 23.61 -34.97 0.34
CA PHE A 507 24.76 -35.37 -0.47
C PHE A 507 25.14 -34.29 -1.49
N MET A 508 24.19 -33.77 -2.26
CA MET A 508 24.40 -32.67 -3.21
C MET A 508 24.82 -31.35 -2.53
N ALA A 509 24.40 -31.12 -1.29
CA ALA A 509 24.87 -29.98 -0.51
C ALA A 509 26.33 -30.10 -0.07
N SER A 510 26.90 -31.31 -0.08
CA SER A 510 28.21 -31.59 0.51
C SER A 510 29.38 -31.38 -0.45
N THR A 511 30.59 -31.20 0.12
CA THR A 511 31.85 -31.19 -0.65
C THR A 511 32.17 -32.54 -1.32
N VAL A 512 31.49 -33.63 -0.92
CA VAL A 512 31.67 -34.99 -1.45
C VAL A 512 30.97 -35.18 -2.80
N PHE A 513 29.99 -34.34 -3.14
CA PHE A 513 29.34 -34.43 -4.46
C PHE A 513 30.32 -34.02 -5.57
N PRO A 514 30.56 -34.85 -6.59
CA PRO A 514 31.69 -34.71 -7.50
C PRO A 514 31.42 -33.71 -8.64
N TYR A 515 31.02 -32.47 -8.31
CA TYR A 515 30.70 -31.42 -9.27
C TYR A 515 31.79 -31.25 -10.33
N TYR A 516 33.05 -31.10 -9.92
CA TYR A 516 34.15 -30.84 -10.84
C TYR A 516 34.41 -32.00 -11.82
N ALA A 517 34.27 -33.25 -11.35
CA ALA A 517 34.36 -34.42 -12.22
C ALA A 517 33.17 -34.51 -13.19
N ILE A 518 31.96 -34.17 -12.75
CA ILE A 518 30.78 -34.10 -13.61
C ILE A 518 30.98 -33.07 -14.73
N ASN A 519 31.55 -31.90 -14.45
CA ASN A 519 31.85 -30.91 -15.48
C ASN A 519 32.91 -31.38 -16.48
N LYS A 520 33.91 -32.16 -16.06
CA LYS A 520 34.89 -32.77 -16.98
C LYS A 520 34.30 -33.84 -17.88
N ILE A 521 33.39 -34.68 -17.37
CA ILE A 521 32.81 -35.81 -18.12
C ILE A 521 31.59 -35.35 -18.95
N LEU A 522 30.79 -34.43 -18.42
CA LEU A 522 29.56 -33.89 -19.02
C LEU A 522 29.51 -32.36 -18.84
N PRO A 523 30.24 -31.58 -19.65
CA PRO A 523 30.29 -30.11 -19.54
C PRO A 523 28.91 -29.44 -19.54
N ALA A 524 27.96 -29.95 -20.33
CA ALA A 524 26.58 -29.44 -20.34
C ALA A 524 25.88 -29.58 -18.97
N LEU A 525 26.14 -30.65 -18.23
CA LEU A 525 25.58 -30.86 -16.89
C LEU A 525 26.36 -30.06 -15.82
N GLY A 526 27.67 -29.87 -16.01
CA GLY A 526 28.47 -28.96 -15.18
C GLY A 526 28.02 -27.49 -15.30
N SER A 527 27.77 -27.02 -16.53
CA SER A 527 27.19 -25.71 -16.81
C SER A 527 25.82 -25.52 -16.17
N LEU A 528 24.97 -26.55 -16.16
CA LEU A 528 23.71 -26.51 -15.39
C LEU A 528 23.95 -26.39 -13.88
N PHE A 529 24.95 -27.05 -13.31
CA PHE A 529 25.25 -26.93 -11.88
C PHE A 529 25.87 -25.58 -11.49
N LEU A 530 26.62 -24.92 -12.38
CA LEU A 530 27.14 -23.56 -12.14
C LEU A 530 26.06 -22.56 -11.71
N HIS A 531 24.88 -22.64 -12.32
CA HIS A 531 23.73 -21.77 -12.03
C HIS A 531 23.17 -21.91 -10.60
N ILE A 532 23.60 -22.91 -9.83
CA ILE A 532 23.28 -23.02 -8.40
C ILE A 532 24.08 -22.03 -7.56
N GLN A 533 25.22 -21.54 -8.08
CA GLN A 533 26.24 -20.68 -7.46
C GLN A 533 26.95 -21.32 -6.26
N PHE A 534 26.21 -21.93 -5.33
CA PHE A 534 26.74 -22.53 -4.11
C PHE A 534 26.06 -23.88 -3.79
N PRO A 535 26.80 -25.01 -3.76
CA PRO A 535 26.22 -26.32 -3.51
C PRO A 535 25.41 -26.43 -2.20
N TYR A 536 25.85 -25.75 -1.13
CA TYR A 536 25.20 -25.82 0.18
C TYR A 536 23.71 -25.43 0.15
N ARG A 537 23.25 -24.69 -0.88
CA ARG A 537 21.84 -24.33 -1.08
C ARG A 537 20.91 -25.54 -1.19
N PHE A 538 21.41 -26.74 -1.51
CA PHE A 538 20.60 -27.97 -1.43
C PHE A 538 20.11 -28.29 0.01
N LEU A 539 20.68 -27.69 1.05
CA LEU A 539 20.13 -27.77 2.42
C LEU A 539 18.73 -27.13 2.54
N THR A 540 18.37 -26.18 1.67
CA THR A 540 16.97 -25.70 1.52
C THR A 540 16.02 -26.85 1.18
N MET A 541 16.44 -27.77 0.29
CA MET A 541 15.67 -28.97 -0.07
C MET A 541 15.73 -30.03 1.02
N ALA A 542 16.87 -30.19 1.71
CA ALA A 542 16.98 -31.08 2.87
C ALA A 542 15.99 -30.69 3.98
N ALA A 543 15.89 -29.40 4.33
CA ALA A 543 14.91 -28.93 5.33
C ALA A 543 13.45 -29.25 4.93
N LEU A 544 13.12 -29.08 3.64
CA LEU A 544 11.80 -29.38 3.09
C LEU A 544 11.48 -30.88 3.16
N PHE A 545 12.34 -31.73 2.58
CA PHE A 545 12.12 -33.17 2.56
C PHE A 545 12.22 -33.80 3.95
N GLY A 546 13.07 -33.27 4.83
CA GLY A 546 13.17 -33.66 6.24
C GLY A 546 11.89 -33.37 7.02
N SER A 547 11.25 -32.23 6.79
CA SER A 547 9.95 -31.89 7.40
C SER A 547 8.81 -32.78 6.88
N VAL A 548 8.81 -33.11 5.58
CA VAL A 548 7.83 -34.02 4.99
C VAL A 548 8.04 -35.46 5.48
N LEU A 549 9.31 -35.89 5.61
CA LEU A 549 9.69 -37.16 6.23
C LEU A 549 9.19 -37.22 7.68
N ALA A 550 9.37 -36.15 8.46
CA ALA A 550 8.90 -36.05 9.84
C ALA A 550 7.37 -36.23 9.95
N VAL A 551 6.59 -35.66 9.02
CA VAL A 551 5.15 -35.86 8.93
C VAL A 551 4.79 -37.33 8.70
N PHE A 552 5.41 -38.01 7.71
CA PHE A 552 5.12 -39.42 7.43
C PHE A 552 5.66 -40.38 8.51
N PHE A 553 6.78 -40.04 9.15
CA PHE A 553 7.34 -40.74 10.30
C PHE A 553 6.36 -40.75 11.47
N ILE A 554 5.82 -39.58 11.87
CA ILE A 554 4.83 -39.49 12.96
C ILE A 554 3.53 -40.22 12.62
N MET A 555 3.09 -40.19 11.35
CA MET A 555 1.96 -41.02 10.90
C MET A 555 2.25 -42.51 11.06
N GLY A 556 3.48 -42.96 10.75
CA GLY A 556 3.95 -44.33 10.97
C GLY A 556 4.03 -44.70 12.46
N VAL A 557 4.56 -43.83 13.33
CA VAL A 557 4.55 -44.04 14.79
C VAL A 557 3.12 -44.16 15.31
N SER A 558 2.20 -43.29 14.87
CA SER A 558 0.80 -43.33 15.30
C SER A 558 0.06 -44.58 14.82
N GLU A 559 0.53 -45.23 13.76
CA GLU A 559 0.00 -46.48 13.23
C GLU A 559 0.59 -47.68 13.99
N ALA A 560 1.91 -47.73 14.20
CA ALA A 560 2.61 -48.84 14.85
C ALA A 560 2.48 -48.88 16.38
N TYR A 561 2.35 -47.72 17.04
CA TYR A 561 2.42 -47.56 18.50
C TYR A 561 1.31 -46.66 19.06
N GLY A 562 0.38 -46.21 18.22
CA GLY A 562 -0.79 -45.43 18.61
C GLY A 562 -0.53 -43.93 18.87
N ARG A 563 -1.63 -43.18 18.99
CA ARG A 563 -1.60 -41.71 19.08
C ARG A 563 -0.90 -41.13 20.31
N LYS A 564 -0.83 -41.88 21.42
CA LYS A 564 -0.11 -41.45 22.63
C LYS A 564 1.41 -41.46 22.39
N ALA A 565 1.96 -42.54 21.86
CA ALA A 565 3.38 -42.64 21.51
C ALA A 565 3.77 -41.56 20.47
N ALA A 566 2.95 -41.38 19.43
CA ALA A 566 3.16 -40.32 18.44
C ALA A 566 3.18 -38.91 19.07
N ALA A 567 2.34 -38.64 20.07
CA ALA A 567 2.35 -37.36 20.78
C ALA A 567 3.62 -37.14 21.63
N VAL A 568 4.13 -38.20 22.27
CA VAL A 568 5.41 -38.14 23.01
C VAL A 568 6.58 -37.91 22.06
N VAL A 569 6.65 -38.63 20.94
CA VAL A 569 7.72 -38.44 19.94
C VAL A 569 7.65 -37.05 19.30
N MET A 570 6.45 -36.52 18.99
CA MET A 570 6.29 -35.14 18.53
C MET A 570 6.76 -34.12 19.58
N ALA A 571 6.50 -34.36 20.87
CA ALA A 571 6.95 -33.47 21.93
C ALA A 571 8.48 -33.50 22.07
N LEU A 572 9.10 -34.68 22.15
CA LEU A 572 10.55 -34.83 22.28
C LEU A 572 11.30 -34.22 21.09
N PHE A 573 10.94 -34.60 19.85
CA PHE A 573 11.63 -34.10 18.66
C PHE A 573 11.28 -32.63 18.37
N GLY A 574 10.10 -32.17 18.81
CA GLY A 574 9.70 -30.77 18.76
C GLY A 574 10.51 -29.91 19.73
N LEU A 575 10.78 -30.40 20.94
CA LEU A 575 11.68 -29.75 21.90
C LEU A 575 13.11 -29.67 21.37
N VAL A 576 13.62 -30.74 20.74
CA VAL A 576 14.94 -30.69 20.06
C VAL A 576 14.94 -29.66 18.92
N ALA A 577 13.87 -29.56 18.13
CA ALA A 577 13.75 -28.56 17.06
C ALA A 577 13.68 -27.12 17.60
N VAL A 578 12.99 -26.90 18.72
CA VAL A 578 12.97 -25.59 19.41
C VAL A 578 14.35 -25.27 19.97
N TRP A 579 14.96 -26.20 20.71
CA TRP A 579 16.28 -26.01 21.32
C TRP A 579 17.37 -25.75 20.29
N GLN A 580 17.53 -26.57 19.25
CA GLN A 580 18.55 -26.34 18.22
C GLN A 580 18.32 -25.00 17.48
N GLY A 581 17.06 -24.59 17.31
CA GLY A 581 16.69 -23.37 16.60
C GLY A 581 17.00 -22.13 17.43
N THR A 582 16.59 -22.10 18.69
CA THR A 582 16.93 -20.98 19.60
C THR A 582 18.41 -20.94 19.90
N GLN A 583 19.10 -22.07 20.08
CA GLN A 583 20.54 -22.12 20.29
C GLN A 583 21.31 -21.54 19.10
N LEU A 584 20.91 -21.82 17.86
CA LEU A 584 21.54 -21.20 16.69
C LEU A 584 21.35 -19.68 16.70
N ILE A 585 20.12 -19.19 16.94
CA ILE A 585 19.82 -17.75 17.03
C ILE A 585 20.66 -17.10 18.14
N TYR A 586 20.62 -17.60 19.37
CA TYR A 586 21.40 -17.07 20.48
C TYR A 586 22.91 -17.15 20.23
N SER A 587 23.43 -18.25 19.68
CA SER A 587 24.87 -18.35 19.34
C SER A 587 25.31 -17.32 18.29
N THR A 588 24.38 -16.86 17.45
CA THR A 588 24.61 -15.82 16.46
C THR A 588 24.54 -14.43 17.10
N LEU A 589 23.56 -14.17 17.98
CA LEU A 589 23.47 -12.90 18.73
C LEU A 589 24.66 -12.67 19.67
N TYR A 590 25.16 -13.72 20.34
CA TYR A 590 26.28 -13.61 21.29
C TYR A 590 27.66 -13.43 20.64
N ARG A 591 27.79 -13.62 19.33
CA ARG A 591 29.10 -13.78 18.68
C ARG A 591 29.21 -13.11 17.31
N GLY A 592 28.12 -13.02 16.56
CA GLY A 592 28.11 -12.45 15.23
C GLY A 592 28.22 -10.93 15.28
N ASP A 593 28.90 -10.38 14.28
CA ASP A 593 29.00 -8.95 14.10
C ASP A 593 27.61 -8.32 13.92
N TYR A 594 27.39 -7.20 14.62
CA TYR A 594 26.13 -6.48 14.60
C TYR A 594 26.24 -5.22 13.75
N PHE A 595 25.08 -4.69 13.35
CA PHE A 595 24.95 -3.49 12.57
C PHE A 595 23.76 -2.68 13.09
N VAL A 596 23.94 -1.38 13.27
CA VAL A 596 22.89 -0.44 13.66
C VAL A 596 22.72 0.54 12.50
N ILE A 597 21.48 0.71 12.04
CA ILE A 597 21.16 1.62 10.94
C ILE A 597 19.71 2.09 11.03
N TYR A 598 19.48 3.40 10.91
CA TYR A 598 18.14 3.99 10.95
C TYR A 598 17.70 4.55 9.59
N ASP A 599 18.62 5.17 8.85
CA ASP A 599 18.45 5.68 7.49
C ASP A 599 19.52 5.15 6.52
N ILE A 600 19.20 5.13 5.22
CA ILE A 600 20.07 4.60 4.18
C ILE A 600 21.31 5.48 3.91
N ALA A 601 21.29 6.76 4.29
CA ALA A 601 22.44 7.65 4.14
C ALA A 601 23.68 7.21 4.94
N GLY A 602 23.50 6.39 5.99
CA GLY A 602 24.58 5.72 6.71
C GLY A 602 25.28 4.60 5.95
N LEU A 603 24.86 4.27 4.71
CA LEU A 603 25.49 3.26 3.85
C LEU A 603 26.15 3.84 2.61
N ASP A 604 27.19 3.13 2.16
CA ASP A 604 27.67 3.26 0.79
C ASP A 604 26.65 2.65 -0.19
N ASN A 605 26.08 3.50 -1.04
CA ASN A 605 25.13 3.11 -2.08
C ASN A 605 25.78 2.44 -3.31
N ASN A 606 27.12 2.32 -3.31
CA ASN A 606 27.90 1.52 -4.28
C ASN A 606 28.19 0.09 -3.78
N ALA A 607 27.72 -0.31 -2.59
CA ALA A 607 28.03 -1.59 -1.94
C ALA A 607 27.39 -2.83 -2.62
N VAL A 608 27.73 -3.05 -3.89
CA VAL A 608 27.28 -4.16 -4.74
C VAL A 608 28.47 -5.08 -5.01
N SER A 609 28.48 -6.26 -4.36
CA SER A 609 29.67 -7.11 -4.23
C SER A 609 30.45 -7.40 -5.52
N THR A 610 29.79 -7.45 -6.68
CA THR A 610 30.45 -7.70 -7.97
C THR A 610 29.95 -6.80 -9.12
N GLY A 611 29.03 -5.87 -8.84
CA GLY A 611 28.35 -5.10 -9.88
C GLY A 611 27.54 -5.95 -10.87
N GLU A 612 26.89 -7.03 -10.41
CA GLU A 612 26.26 -8.08 -11.27
C GLU A 612 25.48 -7.55 -12.49
N TYR A 613 24.70 -6.48 -12.34
CA TYR A 613 23.84 -5.92 -13.39
C TYR A 613 24.34 -4.57 -13.95
N LEU A 614 25.63 -4.29 -13.78
CA LEU A 614 26.34 -3.30 -14.57
C LEU A 614 26.86 -3.96 -15.86
N TYR A 615 27.04 -3.16 -16.90
CA TYR A 615 27.79 -3.59 -18.09
C TYR A 615 29.28 -3.72 -17.77
N GLU A 616 30.03 -4.50 -18.56
CA GLU A 616 31.49 -4.60 -18.37
C GLU A 616 32.18 -3.24 -18.48
N ASN A 617 33.30 -3.08 -17.77
CA ASN A 617 34.07 -1.83 -17.64
C ASN A 617 33.34 -0.66 -16.94
N THR A 618 32.20 -0.90 -16.28
CA THR A 618 31.56 0.10 -15.41
C THR A 618 32.25 0.19 -14.05
N TRP A 619 32.57 1.42 -13.60
CA TRP A 619 33.12 1.72 -12.28
C TRP A 619 32.12 2.52 -11.44
N GLY A 620 31.41 1.82 -10.56
CA GLY A 620 30.40 2.41 -9.65
C GLY A 620 30.89 3.60 -8.82
N PRO A 621 32.05 3.53 -8.14
CA PRO A 621 32.54 4.63 -7.31
C PRO A 621 32.81 5.96 -8.05
N ALA A 622 33.05 5.97 -9.37
CA ALA A 622 33.18 7.23 -10.12
C ALA A 622 31.88 8.05 -10.17
N THR A 623 30.72 7.42 -9.97
CA THR A 623 29.42 8.11 -9.98
C THR A 623 29.32 9.20 -8.91
N GLU A 624 30.04 9.07 -7.80
CA GLU A 624 29.99 10.00 -6.67
C GLU A 624 30.42 11.42 -7.06
N GLY A 625 31.49 11.55 -7.86
CA GLY A 625 31.99 12.83 -8.36
C GLY A 625 31.34 13.31 -9.66
N GLN A 626 30.67 12.41 -10.39
CA GLN A 626 30.05 12.67 -11.70
C GLN A 626 28.53 12.89 -11.57
N GLN A 627 28.11 14.07 -11.08
CA GLN A 627 26.69 14.37 -10.81
C GLN A 627 26.02 15.32 -11.81
N VAL A 628 26.77 15.89 -12.76
CA VAL A 628 26.26 16.83 -13.78
C VAL A 628 26.33 16.22 -15.19
N PRO A 629 25.43 16.61 -16.12
CA PRO A 629 25.59 16.27 -17.53
C PRO A 629 26.84 16.91 -18.14
N VAL A 630 27.44 16.25 -19.13
CA VAL A 630 28.65 16.73 -19.83
C VAL A 630 28.38 16.73 -21.33
N ALA A 631 28.58 17.86 -21.98
CA ALA A 631 28.35 18.02 -23.42
C ALA A 631 29.67 18.06 -24.22
N ASN A 632 29.56 17.74 -25.51
CA ASN A 632 30.60 17.94 -26.52
C ASN A 632 29.92 18.50 -27.78
N GLY A 633 30.47 19.55 -28.39
CA GLY A 633 29.84 20.28 -29.51
C GLY A 633 28.53 21.02 -29.14
N ALA A 634 28.20 21.13 -27.85
CA ALA A 634 26.99 21.77 -27.36
C ALA A 634 27.20 22.46 -26.00
N VAL A 635 26.41 23.51 -25.75
CA VAL A 635 26.38 24.28 -24.50
C VAL A 635 25.15 23.86 -23.70
N ILE A 636 25.34 23.50 -22.42
CA ILE A 636 24.24 23.23 -21.48
C ILE A 636 23.87 24.53 -20.79
N GLU A 637 22.61 24.95 -20.91
CA GLU A 637 22.08 26.17 -20.29
C GLU A 637 21.48 25.89 -18.91
N GLY A 638 20.95 24.68 -18.72
CA GLY A 638 20.43 24.22 -17.44
C GLY A 638 20.10 22.72 -17.47
N PHE A 639 20.07 22.11 -16.29
CA PHE A 639 19.58 20.74 -16.13
C PHE A 639 18.83 20.58 -14.81
N HIS A 640 17.92 19.62 -14.78
CA HIS A 640 17.20 19.20 -13.57
C HIS A 640 17.15 17.68 -13.54
N LYS A 641 17.54 17.07 -12.41
CA LYS A 641 17.53 15.62 -12.20
C LYS A 641 16.61 15.29 -11.02
N GLN A 642 15.58 14.49 -11.28
CA GLN A 642 14.70 13.95 -10.27
C GLN A 642 14.71 12.42 -10.40
N TYR A 643 15.29 11.73 -9.41
CA TYR A 643 15.48 10.28 -9.44
C TYR A 643 16.22 9.84 -10.73
N CYS A 644 15.59 9.02 -11.58
CA CYS A 644 16.12 8.56 -12.87
C CYS A 644 15.55 9.33 -14.08
N GLU A 645 14.94 10.50 -13.87
CA GLU A 645 14.48 11.41 -14.92
C GLU A 645 15.40 12.64 -14.94
N VAL A 646 16.02 12.91 -16.10
CA VAL A 646 16.94 14.03 -16.29
C VAL A 646 16.43 14.88 -17.45
N THR A 647 16.18 16.16 -17.18
CA THR A 647 15.81 17.15 -18.19
C THR A 647 17.00 18.09 -18.41
N VAL A 648 17.34 18.35 -19.67
CA VAL A 648 18.48 19.20 -20.07
C VAL A 648 18.00 20.21 -21.11
N THR A 649 18.32 21.49 -20.89
CA THR A 649 18.22 22.55 -21.88
C THR A 649 19.61 22.80 -22.44
N CYS A 650 19.76 22.70 -23.76
CA CYS A 650 21.06 22.88 -24.41
C CYS A 650 20.93 23.37 -25.85
N ARG A 651 22.07 23.87 -26.35
CA ARG A 651 22.23 24.37 -27.71
C ARG A 651 23.43 23.71 -28.38
N SER A 652 23.21 23.04 -29.51
CA SER A 652 24.25 22.49 -30.35
C SER A 652 24.91 23.59 -31.18
N GLU A 653 26.23 23.54 -31.32
CA GLU A 653 26.92 24.29 -32.36
C GLU A 653 26.65 23.66 -33.74
N LYS A 654 27.09 24.30 -34.83
CA LYS A 654 26.89 23.83 -36.21
C LYS A 654 27.73 22.59 -36.60
N GLN A 655 28.33 21.91 -35.62
CA GLN A 655 29.07 20.67 -35.83
C GLN A 655 28.12 19.50 -36.13
N GLN A 656 28.58 18.57 -36.96
CA GLN A 656 28.08 17.20 -36.90
C GLN A 656 28.67 16.53 -35.65
N ASP A 657 27.94 15.59 -35.05
CA ASP A 657 28.33 14.76 -33.89
C ASP A 657 28.33 15.44 -32.50
N ALA A 658 27.55 16.50 -32.30
CA ALA A 658 27.30 17.05 -30.97
C ALA A 658 26.50 16.08 -30.07
N TYR A 659 26.86 15.97 -28.78
CA TYR A 659 26.18 15.06 -27.84
C TYR A 659 26.21 15.55 -26.39
N VAL A 660 25.31 14.99 -25.56
CA VAL A 660 25.30 15.18 -24.10
C VAL A 660 25.28 13.83 -23.39
N CYS A 661 26.22 13.62 -22.48
CA CYS A 661 26.29 12.44 -21.61
C CYS A 661 25.66 12.75 -20.24
N MET A 662 24.72 11.91 -19.80
CA MET A 662 23.96 12.07 -18.55
C MET A 662 24.67 11.45 -17.34
N PRO A 663 24.40 11.92 -16.11
CA PRO A 663 24.78 11.24 -14.87
C PRO A 663 23.79 10.11 -14.53
N LEU A 664 23.66 9.14 -15.44
CA LEU A 664 22.80 7.95 -15.38
C LEU A 664 23.46 6.81 -16.16
N PHE A 665 23.37 5.58 -15.63
CA PHE A 665 23.79 4.39 -16.39
C PHE A 665 22.83 4.12 -17.56
N TYR A 666 23.39 3.75 -18.71
CA TYR A 666 22.62 3.25 -19.84
C TYR A 666 21.96 1.92 -19.46
N TYR A 667 20.71 1.72 -19.89
CA TYR A 667 19.98 0.46 -19.83
C TYR A 667 18.85 0.46 -20.88
N ILE A 668 18.50 -0.72 -21.41
CA ILE A 668 17.38 -0.86 -22.37
C ILE A 668 16.07 -0.37 -21.75
N GLY A 669 15.46 0.64 -22.40
CA GLY A 669 14.18 1.22 -21.99
C GLY A 669 14.27 2.68 -21.57
N TYR A 670 15.47 3.27 -21.44
CA TYR A 670 15.60 4.72 -21.47
C TYR A 670 15.28 5.26 -22.87
N GLU A 671 14.60 6.42 -22.92
CA GLU A 671 14.26 7.14 -24.14
C GLU A 671 14.52 8.64 -23.90
N ALA A 672 15.14 9.32 -24.87
CA ALA A 672 15.31 10.76 -24.89
C ALA A 672 14.25 11.39 -25.81
N ARG A 673 13.53 12.40 -25.32
CA ARG A 673 12.51 13.11 -26.12
C ARG A 673 12.62 14.61 -25.92
N ASP A 674 12.58 15.35 -27.02
CA ASP A 674 12.40 16.81 -27.00
C ASP A 674 10.99 17.16 -26.48
N LEU A 675 10.90 18.18 -25.63
CA LEU A 675 9.65 18.54 -24.95
C LEU A 675 8.65 19.31 -25.82
N ALA A 676 9.12 20.03 -26.86
CA ALA A 676 8.27 20.86 -27.71
C ALA A 676 7.65 20.06 -28.86
N THR A 677 8.46 19.25 -29.53
CA THR A 677 8.11 18.43 -30.70
C THR A 677 7.65 17.02 -30.33
N ASN A 678 8.06 16.52 -29.16
CA ASN A 678 7.90 15.11 -28.75
C ASN A 678 8.57 14.12 -29.73
N GLU A 679 9.57 14.57 -30.50
CA GLU A 679 10.44 13.70 -31.29
C GLU A 679 11.43 12.92 -30.40
N VAL A 680 11.92 11.78 -30.89
CA VAL A 680 12.86 10.92 -30.17
C VAL A 680 14.28 11.26 -30.61
N LEU A 681 15.13 11.62 -29.66
CA LEU A 681 16.55 11.83 -29.90
C LEU A 681 17.29 10.48 -29.84
N GLU A 682 18.36 10.34 -30.63
CA GLU A 682 19.17 9.12 -30.61
C GLU A 682 19.90 9.00 -29.27
N LEU A 683 19.86 7.79 -28.69
CA LEU A 683 20.39 7.49 -27.37
C LEU A 683 21.26 6.23 -27.46
N VAL A 684 22.53 6.35 -27.07
CA VAL A 684 23.55 5.27 -27.14
C VAL A 684 24.25 5.04 -25.80
N ARG A 685 24.87 3.86 -25.65
CA ARG A 685 25.75 3.53 -24.52
C ARG A 685 27.11 4.19 -24.73
N SER A 686 27.53 5.09 -23.82
CA SER A 686 28.83 5.76 -23.90
C SER A 686 29.97 4.82 -23.48
N GLU A 687 31.15 4.96 -24.11
CA GLU A 687 32.39 4.34 -23.62
C GLU A 687 32.84 4.92 -22.26
N ASP A 688 32.40 6.14 -21.95
CA ASP A 688 32.61 6.78 -20.65
C ASP A 688 31.65 6.20 -19.59
N ASN A 689 32.16 5.25 -18.81
CA ASN A 689 31.49 4.58 -17.69
C ASN A 689 30.10 3.97 -18.00
N ASN A 690 29.86 3.54 -19.26
CA ASN A 690 28.57 3.06 -19.75
C ASN A 690 27.38 4.00 -19.46
N ARG A 691 27.62 5.31 -19.39
CA ARG A 691 26.56 6.31 -19.14
C ARG A 691 25.73 6.59 -20.40
N ILE A 692 24.51 7.09 -20.20
CA ILE A 692 23.63 7.47 -21.31
C ILE A 692 24.26 8.63 -22.10
N ARG A 693 24.43 8.47 -23.41
CA ARG A 693 24.76 9.55 -24.35
C ARG A 693 23.55 9.83 -25.24
N VAL A 694 23.16 11.09 -25.35
CA VAL A 694 22.13 11.57 -26.29
C VAL A 694 22.84 12.34 -27.40
N ASN A 695 22.67 11.91 -28.64
CA ASN A 695 23.22 12.60 -29.81
C ASN A 695 22.23 13.71 -30.24
N LEU A 696 22.75 14.90 -30.52
CA LEU A 696 21.94 16.07 -30.88
C LEU A 696 21.93 16.29 -32.41
N PRO A 697 20.78 16.65 -32.99
CA PRO A 697 20.73 17.16 -34.36
C PRO A 697 21.61 18.41 -34.53
N ALA A 698 22.22 18.59 -35.70
CA ALA A 698 23.05 19.76 -35.98
C ALA A 698 22.23 21.06 -35.87
N GLY A 699 22.66 21.97 -34.98
CA GLY A 699 21.92 23.21 -34.69
C GLY A 699 20.66 23.03 -33.81
N TYR A 700 20.53 21.91 -33.10
CA TYR A 700 19.49 21.71 -32.10
C TYR A 700 19.53 22.80 -31.01
N GLU A 701 18.38 23.37 -30.68
CA GLU A 701 18.21 24.39 -29.63
C GLU A 701 16.87 24.10 -28.94
N GLY A 702 16.90 23.64 -27.68
CA GLY A 702 15.69 23.22 -26.98
C GLY A 702 15.94 22.42 -25.70
N THR A 703 14.86 21.87 -25.15
CA THR A 703 14.87 21.12 -23.89
C THR A 703 14.37 19.70 -24.12
N PHE A 704 15.17 18.71 -23.75
CA PHE A 704 14.80 17.30 -23.83
C PHE A 704 14.84 16.63 -22.45
N THR A 705 14.08 15.54 -22.33
CA THR A 705 14.03 14.71 -21.12
C THR A 705 14.43 13.27 -21.44
N VAL A 706 15.33 12.72 -20.63
CA VAL A 706 15.74 11.32 -20.60
C VAL A 706 15.04 10.63 -19.44
N ARG A 707 14.25 9.59 -19.74
CA ARG A 707 13.56 8.80 -18.71
C ARG A 707 13.30 7.36 -19.11
N PHE A 708 13.03 6.50 -18.13
CA PHE A 708 12.72 5.10 -18.35
C PHE A 708 11.27 4.90 -18.81
N ARG A 709 11.06 4.22 -19.95
CA ARG A 709 9.75 3.94 -20.54
C ARG A 709 9.59 2.46 -20.83
N GLU A 710 8.61 1.82 -20.20
CA GLU A 710 8.32 0.39 -20.44
C GLU A 710 8.05 0.07 -21.92
N LEU A 711 8.75 -0.94 -22.43
CA LEU A 711 8.55 -1.51 -23.77
C LEU A 711 7.11 -2.01 -23.98
N LEU A 712 6.64 -2.01 -25.23
CA LEU A 712 5.29 -2.49 -25.60
C LEU A 712 5.08 -3.97 -25.21
N THR A 713 6.13 -4.80 -25.36
CA THR A 713 6.13 -6.20 -24.93
C THR A 713 5.87 -6.34 -23.43
N TRP A 714 6.44 -5.48 -22.60
CA TRP A 714 6.27 -5.49 -21.15
C TRP A 714 4.87 -5.05 -20.74
N LYS A 715 4.32 -4.02 -21.41
CA LYS A 715 2.94 -3.57 -21.24
C LYS A 715 1.94 -4.67 -21.58
N ALA A 716 2.15 -5.40 -22.68
CA ALA A 716 1.34 -6.55 -23.06
C ALA A 716 1.47 -7.71 -22.04
N ALA A 717 2.69 -8.02 -21.59
CA ALA A 717 2.96 -9.02 -20.56
C ALA A 717 2.23 -8.72 -19.24
N LYS A 718 2.30 -7.45 -18.79
CA LYS A 718 1.61 -6.91 -17.62
C LYS A 718 0.09 -7.05 -17.76
N LEU A 719 -0.47 -6.67 -18.90
CA LEU A 719 -1.90 -6.84 -19.18
C LEU A 719 -2.35 -8.31 -19.13
N ILE A 720 -1.59 -9.25 -19.73
CA ILE A 720 -1.92 -10.68 -19.70
C ILE A 720 -1.88 -11.24 -18.28
N SER A 721 -0.88 -10.85 -17.47
CA SER A 721 -0.83 -11.25 -16.05
C SER A 721 -2.01 -10.71 -15.25
N ILE A 722 -2.39 -9.44 -15.43
CA ILE A 722 -3.57 -8.83 -14.78
C ILE A 722 -4.87 -9.55 -15.20
N LEU A 723 -5.08 -9.78 -16.50
CA LEU A 723 -6.24 -10.51 -17.01
C LEU A 723 -6.30 -11.94 -16.46
N THR A 724 -5.15 -12.60 -16.29
CA THR A 724 -5.06 -13.95 -15.71
C THR A 724 -5.46 -13.95 -14.22
N ILE A 725 -5.02 -12.95 -13.44
CA ILE A 725 -5.47 -12.76 -12.05
C ILE A 725 -7.01 -12.62 -12.01
N LEU A 726 -7.57 -11.74 -12.84
CA LEU A 726 -9.01 -11.49 -12.93
C LEU A 726 -9.80 -12.75 -13.32
N LEU A 727 -9.32 -13.52 -14.30
CA LEU A 727 -9.93 -14.77 -14.73
C LEU A 727 -9.87 -15.87 -13.66
N LEU A 728 -8.79 -15.94 -12.87
CA LEU A 728 -8.69 -16.88 -11.74
C LEU A 728 -9.63 -16.53 -10.60
N LEU A 729 -9.79 -15.23 -10.30
CA LEU A 729 -10.79 -14.74 -9.37
C LEU A 729 -12.21 -15.08 -9.87
N PHE A 730 -12.51 -14.87 -11.15
CA PHE A 730 -13.82 -15.21 -11.73
C PHE A 730 -14.12 -16.72 -11.73
N ASN A 731 -13.13 -17.57 -12.04
CA ASN A 731 -13.34 -19.02 -12.18
C ASN A 731 -13.46 -19.79 -10.87
N ARG A 732 -12.88 -19.32 -9.75
CA ARG A 732 -12.93 -19.99 -8.43
C ARG A 732 -14.36 -20.12 -7.84
N ILE A 733 -15.34 -19.64 -8.59
CA ILE A 733 -16.51 -18.97 -8.05
C ILE A 733 -17.78 -19.39 -8.77
N LYS A 734 -17.71 -19.59 -10.09
CA LYS A 734 -18.74 -20.30 -10.86
C LYS A 734 -18.97 -21.70 -10.27
N LYS A 735 -17.90 -22.34 -9.76
CA LYS A 735 -17.93 -23.64 -9.07
C LYS A 735 -18.57 -23.66 -7.68
N LYS A 736 -18.97 -22.53 -7.10
CA LYS A 736 -19.64 -22.49 -5.78
C LYS A 736 -21.16 -22.78 -5.84
N LYS A 737 -21.70 -23.10 -7.03
CA LYS A 737 -23.15 -23.18 -7.32
C LYS A 737 -23.69 -24.53 -7.85
N GLY A 738 -22.88 -25.56 -8.08
CA GLY A 738 -23.35 -26.93 -8.38
C GLY A 738 -23.37 -27.81 -7.12
N GLY A 739 -24.43 -28.58 -6.88
CA GLY A 739 -24.64 -29.32 -5.60
C GLY A 739 -24.09 -30.75 -5.55
N ASP A 740 -24.09 -31.45 -4.39
CA ASP A 740 -23.55 -31.01 -3.07
C ASP A 740 -22.76 -32.15 -2.35
N GLY A 741 -23.30 -33.14 -1.61
CA GLY A 741 -24.64 -33.40 -1.02
C GLY A 741 -24.54 -34.55 0.02
N GLY A 742 -25.36 -34.55 1.09
CA GLY A 742 -25.35 -35.57 2.17
C GLY A 742 -24.13 -35.55 3.12
N LEU A 743 -24.34 -35.68 4.43
CA LEU A 743 -23.35 -35.77 5.53
C LEU A 743 -22.33 -34.61 5.68
N ILE A 744 -21.59 -34.26 4.63
CA ILE A 744 -20.68 -33.12 4.52
C ILE A 744 -21.39 -31.79 4.83
N GLN A 745 -22.71 -31.68 4.62
CA GLN A 745 -23.50 -30.49 4.92
C GLN A 745 -23.58 -30.18 6.43
N LYS A 746 -23.68 -31.20 7.32
CA LYS A 746 -23.63 -31.03 8.79
C LYS A 746 -22.25 -30.56 9.26
N ILE A 747 -21.17 -31.08 8.66
CA ILE A 747 -19.78 -30.70 9.00
C ILE A 747 -19.44 -29.31 8.42
N LYS A 748 -19.79 -29.03 7.15
CA LYS A 748 -19.68 -27.71 6.51
C LYS A 748 -20.46 -26.66 7.31
N GLY A 749 -21.67 -26.94 7.81
CA GLY A 749 -22.43 -26.00 8.64
C GLY A 749 -21.70 -25.57 9.92
N SER A 750 -20.90 -26.47 10.51
CA SER A 750 -20.15 -26.22 11.75
C SER A 750 -18.74 -25.64 11.51
N PHE A 751 -18.25 -25.69 10.28
CA PHE A 751 -16.95 -25.13 9.83
C PHE A 751 -17.13 -23.74 9.19
N LYS A 752 -18.19 -23.57 8.39
CA LYS A 752 -18.68 -22.30 7.83
C LYS A 752 -18.95 -21.29 8.96
N LYS A 753 -19.70 -21.67 9.99
CA LYS A 753 -19.94 -20.83 11.20
C LYS A 753 -18.67 -20.44 11.99
N ALA A 754 -17.54 -21.12 11.80
CA ALA A 754 -16.28 -20.81 12.47
C ALA A 754 -15.40 -19.85 11.64
N ILE A 755 -15.29 -20.08 10.33
CA ILE A 755 -14.62 -19.16 9.40
C ILE A 755 -15.42 -17.84 9.29
N GLU A 756 -16.76 -17.90 9.32
CA GLU A 756 -17.66 -16.74 9.39
C GLU A 756 -17.59 -15.95 10.72
N ARG A 757 -16.71 -16.30 11.68
CA ARG A 757 -16.59 -15.58 12.96
C ARG A 757 -15.25 -14.91 13.25
N PHE A 758 -14.17 -15.27 12.57
CA PHE A 758 -12.84 -14.64 12.74
C PHE A 758 -12.43 -13.83 11.51
N GLY A 759 -12.31 -14.46 10.34
CA GLY A 759 -11.99 -13.74 9.09
C GLY A 759 -13.14 -12.91 8.50
N ASN A 760 -14.30 -12.93 9.16
CA ASN A 760 -15.56 -12.37 8.68
C ASN A 760 -16.14 -11.35 9.66
N SER A 761 -15.27 -10.67 10.41
CA SER A 761 -15.57 -9.31 10.85
C SER A 761 -15.71 -8.47 9.58
N THR A 762 -16.90 -8.45 9.00
CA THR A 762 -17.24 -7.50 7.93
C THR A 762 -16.94 -6.08 8.37
N LEU A 763 -17.03 -5.82 9.67
CA LEU A 763 -16.65 -4.56 10.28
C LEU A 763 -15.17 -4.23 10.09
N PHE A 764 -14.26 -5.18 10.35
CA PHE A 764 -12.81 -5.00 10.16
C PHE A 764 -12.49 -4.69 8.69
N TRP A 765 -13.02 -5.48 7.76
CA TRP A 765 -12.80 -5.26 6.33
C TRP A 765 -13.47 -3.98 5.81
N SER A 766 -14.66 -3.62 6.30
CA SER A 766 -15.30 -2.34 5.97
C SER A 766 -14.57 -1.14 6.58
N GLY A 767 -13.97 -1.31 7.77
CA GLY A 767 -13.11 -0.31 8.40
C GLY A 767 -11.82 -0.11 7.61
N GLY A 768 -11.17 -1.19 7.17
CA GLY A 768 -10.00 -1.11 6.28
C GLY A 768 -10.31 -0.42 4.96
N VAL A 769 -11.46 -0.72 4.33
CA VAL A 769 -11.91 -0.02 3.11
C VAL A 769 -12.17 1.47 3.38
N ALA A 770 -12.82 1.80 4.50
CA ALA A 770 -13.06 3.19 4.89
C ALA A 770 -11.74 3.95 5.17
N PHE A 771 -10.75 3.30 5.79
CA PHE A 771 -9.43 3.88 6.08
C PHE A 771 -8.61 4.12 4.80
N ILE A 772 -8.63 3.18 3.85
CA ILE A 772 -7.98 3.36 2.55
C ILE A 772 -8.61 4.53 1.79
N VAL A 773 -9.95 4.61 1.73
CA VAL A 773 -10.65 5.71 1.07
C VAL A 773 -10.43 7.04 1.78
N PHE A 774 -10.36 7.05 3.12
CA PHE A 774 -9.98 8.22 3.89
C PHE A 774 -8.60 8.74 3.48
N GLY A 775 -7.58 7.86 3.42
CA GLY A 775 -6.23 8.24 3.00
C GLY A 775 -6.17 8.81 1.58
N ILE A 776 -6.87 8.18 0.62
CA ILE A 776 -6.98 8.66 -0.77
C ILE A 776 -7.60 10.06 -0.83
N LEU A 777 -8.74 10.27 -0.16
CA LEU A 777 -9.41 11.57 -0.14
C LEU A 777 -8.61 12.62 0.62
N LEU A 778 -7.85 12.22 1.65
CA LEU A 778 -6.98 13.11 2.39
C LEU A 778 -5.84 13.62 1.50
N VAL A 779 -5.19 12.74 0.72
CA VAL A 779 -4.19 13.12 -0.29
C VAL A 779 -4.77 14.15 -1.27
N LEU A 780 -5.95 13.90 -1.85
CA LEU A 780 -6.60 14.86 -2.77
C LEU A 780 -6.96 16.18 -2.10
N ASN A 781 -7.42 16.17 -0.84
CA ASN A 781 -7.70 17.39 -0.08
C ASN A 781 -6.41 18.17 0.24
N PHE A 782 -5.26 17.51 0.41
CA PHE A 782 -3.98 18.20 0.57
C PHE A 782 -3.47 18.85 -0.72
N HIS A 783 -3.72 18.25 -1.89
CA HIS A 783 -3.40 18.79 -3.23
C HIS A 783 -4.48 19.76 -3.76
N ALA A 784 -5.00 20.59 -2.85
CA ALA A 784 -5.85 21.74 -3.14
C ALA A 784 -5.66 22.76 -2.02
N ASP A 785 -5.68 24.05 -2.33
CA ASP A 785 -5.78 25.14 -1.36
C ASP A 785 -7.16 25.83 -1.48
N TYR A 786 -7.37 26.93 -0.78
CA TYR A 786 -8.57 27.74 -0.88
C TYR A 786 -8.73 28.35 -2.27
N THR A 787 -10.00 28.45 -2.71
CA THR A 787 -10.36 29.03 -4.00
C THR A 787 -11.75 29.68 -3.92
N SER A 788 -12.04 30.61 -4.83
CA SER A 788 -13.31 31.33 -4.90
C SER A 788 -13.74 31.94 -3.55
N ASP A 789 -14.98 31.71 -3.13
CA ASP A 789 -15.59 32.25 -1.93
C ASP A 789 -15.03 31.70 -0.59
N ASP A 790 -14.12 30.72 -0.61
CA ASP A 790 -13.49 30.17 0.60
C ASP A 790 -12.77 31.26 1.42
N PHE A 791 -12.08 32.20 0.76
CA PHE A 791 -11.41 33.34 1.41
C PHE A 791 -12.41 34.24 2.15
N LYS A 792 -13.53 34.57 1.49
CA LYS A 792 -14.61 35.39 2.07
C LYS A 792 -15.24 34.74 3.30
N TYR A 793 -15.49 33.43 3.28
CA TYR A 793 -16.17 32.76 4.38
C TYR A 793 -15.36 32.62 5.68
N HIS A 794 -14.09 33.03 5.70
CA HIS A 794 -13.33 33.23 6.96
C HIS A 794 -13.75 34.49 7.74
N PHE A 795 -14.47 35.42 7.10
CA PHE A 795 -14.87 36.70 7.68
C PHE A 795 -16.33 36.72 8.11
N PHE A 796 -16.67 37.63 9.02
CA PHE A 796 -18.07 37.91 9.35
C PHE A 796 -18.80 38.37 8.09
N PHE A 797 -19.97 37.80 7.82
CA PHE A 797 -20.66 38.02 6.56
C PHE A 797 -21.51 39.30 6.62
N ASP A 798 -20.97 40.39 6.09
CA ASP A 798 -21.54 41.74 6.09
C ASP A 798 -21.87 42.28 4.68
N THR A 799 -21.13 41.86 3.65
CA THR A 799 -21.25 42.36 2.26
C THR A 799 -21.34 41.26 1.19
N MET A 800 -21.90 41.59 0.02
CA MET A 800 -21.83 40.76 -1.19
C MET A 800 -20.58 41.03 -2.03
N GLY A 801 -20.04 42.25 -1.95
CA GLY A 801 -18.99 42.74 -2.82
C GLY A 801 -17.58 42.44 -2.28
N THR A 802 -16.69 43.40 -2.45
CA THR A 802 -15.35 43.44 -1.86
C THR A 802 -15.40 43.69 -0.34
N PRO A 803 -14.37 43.29 0.42
CA PRO A 803 -14.26 43.60 1.84
C PRO A 803 -14.12 45.11 2.07
N HIS A 804 -14.63 45.60 3.21
CA HIS A 804 -14.52 47.00 3.63
C HIS A 804 -13.82 47.12 5.00
N GLU A 805 -13.50 48.33 5.45
CA GLU A 805 -12.72 48.56 6.70
C GLU A 805 -13.25 47.79 7.91
N GLY A 806 -14.59 47.76 8.08
CA GLY A 806 -15.27 47.05 9.17
C GLY A 806 -15.29 45.51 9.09
N THR A 807 -14.80 44.90 8.01
CA THR A 807 -14.88 43.44 7.80
C THR A 807 -13.83 42.72 8.64
N HIS A 808 -14.26 41.98 9.68
CA HIS A 808 -13.39 41.25 10.61
C HIS A 808 -13.48 39.71 10.47
N ARG A 809 -12.46 38.97 10.92
CA ARG A 809 -12.47 37.49 10.92
C ARG A 809 -13.55 36.98 11.88
N MET A 810 -14.36 36.00 11.43
CA MET A 810 -15.54 35.53 12.17
C MET A 810 -15.17 34.84 13.49
N ARG A 811 -15.92 35.14 14.56
CA ARG A 811 -15.84 34.44 15.85
C ARG A 811 -16.94 33.38 15.98
N VAL A 812 -16.72 32.33 16.78
CA VAL A 812 -17.61 31.15 16.86
C VAL A 812 -19.07 31.51 17.18
N TRP A 813 -19.30 32.46 18.09
CA TRP A 813 -20.65 32.89 18.48
C TRP A 813 -21.33 33.80 17.46
N GLU A 814 -20.59 34.38 16.51
CA GLU A 814 -21.12 35.31 15.50
C GLU A 814 -21.79 34.57 14.34
N VAL A 815 -21.65 33.24 14.23
CA VAL A 815 -22.20 32.42 13.14
C VAL A 815 -23.70 32.64 12.92
N PHE A 816 -24.49 32.84 13.97
CA PHE A 816 -25.92 33.09 13.86
C PHE A 816 -26.23 34.45 13.23
N SER A 817 -25.50 35.50 13.63
CA SER A 817 -25.62 36.85 13.05
C SER A 817 -25.09 36.89 11.62
N SER A 818 -23.97 36.21 11.36
CA SER A 818 -23.38 36.05 10.03
C SER A 818 -24.35 35.35 9.07
N MET A 819 -25.01 34.27 9.51
CA MET A 819 -26.01 33.57 8.72
C MET A 819 -27.34 34.34 8.57
N MET A 820 -27.71 35.17 9.55
CA MET A 820 -28.85 36.09 9.40
C MET A 820 -28.59 37.13 8.30
N ASN A 821 -27.37 37.67 8.23
CA ASN A 821 -26.95 38.54 7.14
C ASN A 821 -26.89 37.78 5.80
N HIS A 822 -26.37 36.55 5.80
CA HIS A 822 -26.33 35.70 4.61
C HIS A 822 -27.73 35.44 4.02
N TRP A 823 -28.72 35.17 4.88
CA TRP A 823 -30.12 34.99 4.51
C TRP A 823 -30.73 36.24 3.88
N LYS A 824 -30.40 37.43 4.40
CA LYS A 824 -30.88 38.72 3.87
C LYS A 824 -30.20 39.12 2.56
N LEU A 825 -28.88 38.93 2.45
CA LEU A 825 -28.04 39.53 1.40
C LEU A 825 -27.66 38.57 0.26
N CYS A 826 -27.51 37.28 0.54
CA CYS A 826 -26.96 36.30 -0.40
C CYS A 826 -27.99 35.27 -0.88
N ASN A 827 -28.38 34.35 0.00
CA ASN A 827 -29.37 33.29 -0.24
C ASN A 827 -29.68 32.54 1.07
N GLY A 828 -30.72 31.71 1.04
CA GLY A 828 -31.18 30.98 2.22
C GLY A 828 -30.38 29.75 2.67
N ARG A 829 -29.23 29.41 2.06
CA ARG A 829 -28.44 28.19 2.35
C ARG A 829 -27.59 28.30 3.62
N ILE A 830 -28.21 28.81 4.68
CA ILE A 830 -27.58 29.12 5.97
C ILE A 830 -26.99 27.90 6.68
N VAL A 831 -27.50 26.69 6.40
CA VAL A 831 -26.95 25.46 6.97
C VAL A 831 -25.64 25.06 6.28
N ALA A 832 -25.56 25.24 4.95
CA ALA A 832 -24.35 24.98 4.17
C ALA A 832 -23.23 25.93 4.58
N HIS A 833 -23.49 27.24 4.48
CA HIS A 833 -22.48 28.26 4.72
C HIS A 833 -22.16 28.42 6.22
N GLY A 834 -23.11 28.21 7.13
CA GLY A 834 -22.84 28.20 8.57
C GLY A 834 -21.91 27.05 8.98
N ALA A 835 -22.11 25.86 8.40
CA ALA A 835 -21.19 24.73 8.60
C ALA A 835 -19.81 24.98 7.99
N LEU A 836 -19.74 25.61 6.82
CA LEU A 836 -18.50 26.03 6.18
C LEU A 836 -17.72 27.00 7.06
N GLN A 837 -18.33 28.12 7.50
CA GLN A 837 -17.62 29.14 8.28
C GLN A 837 -17.04 28.54 9.56
N LEU A 838 -17.82 27.72 10.28
CA LEU A 838 -17.35 27.02 11.48
C LEU A 838 -16.21 26.03 11.20
N ALA A 839 -16.19 25.39 10.03
CA ALA A 839 -15.14 24.45 9.65
C ALA A 839 -13.85 25.13 9.18
N LEU A 840 -13.95 26.29 8.51
CA LEU A 840 -12.78 27.09 8.12
C LEU A 840 -12.01 27.64 9.33
N MET A 841 -12.68 27.81 10.49
CA MET A 841 -12.01 28.12 11.77
C MET A 841 -11.06 27.01 12.26
N LEU A 842 -11.13 25.79 11.70
CA LEU A 842 -10.18 24.70 11.98
C LEU A 842 -8.87 24.82 11.18
N GLY A 843 -8.74 25.85 10.33
CA GLY A 843 -7.63 26.05 9.40
C GLY A 843 -7.62 25.07 8.22
N LYS A 844 -6.74 25.32 7.24
CA LYS A 844 -6.61 24.52 6.00
C LYS A 844 -6.57 23.01 6.31
N THR A 845 -5.67 22.58 7.19
CA THR A 845 -5.48 21.18 7.61
C THR A 845 -6.71 20.57 8.30
N GLY A 846 -7.34 21.30 9.22
CA GLY A 846 -8.50 20.81 9.95
C GLY A 846 -9.72 20.61 9.05
N PHE A 847 -9.96 21.55 8.13
CA PHE A 847 -10.99 21.42 7.11
C PHE A 847 -10.74 20.19 6.21
N LYS A 848 -9.54 20.05 5.65
CA LYS A 848 -9.15 18.94 4.74
C LYS A 848 -9.41 17.56 5.36
N ILE A 849 -9.06 17.37 6.63
CA ILE A 849 -9.32 16.13 7.37
C ILE A 849 -10.82 15.87 7.59
N LEU A 850 -11.56 16.89 8.05
CA LEU A 850 -12.99 16.80 8.28
C LEU A 850 -13.74 16.49 6.98
N ASN A 851 -13.34 17.11 5.87
CA ASN A 851 -13.94 16.92 4.57
C ASN A 851 -13.72 15.50 4.01
N ALA A 852 -12.49 14.97 4.12
CA ALA A 852 -12.20 13.57 3.80
C ALA A 852 -13.03 12.59 4.66
N PHE A 853 -13.24 12.90 5.94
CA PHE A 853 -14.14 12.12 6.80
C PHE A 853 -15.62 12.21 6.35
N MET A 854 -16.10 13.37 5.91
CA MET A 854 -17.47 13.53 5.39
C MET A 854 -17.71 12.71 4.12
N PHE A 855 -16.72 12.56 3.24
CA PHE A 855 -16.81 11.65 2.07
C PHE A 855 -16.92 10.18 2.47
N VAL A 856 -16.14 9.74 3.47
CA VAL A 856 -16.23 8.39 4.04
C VAL A 856 -17.58 8.18 4.74
N LEU A 857 -18.11 9.20 5.41
CA LEU A 857 -19.43 9.13 6.03
C LEU A 857 -20.54 9.03 4.97
N LEU A 858 -20.44 9.74 3.84
CA LEU A 858 -21.37 9.61 2.71
C LEU A 858 -21.44 8.16 2.18
N GLY A 859 -20.29 7.55 1.86
CA GLY A 859 -20.26 6.16 1.38
C GLY A 859 -20.80 5.16 2.42
N GLY A 860 -20.49 5.38 3.71
CA GLY A 860 -21.06 4.62 4.82
C GLY A 860 -22.58 4.76 4.94
N LEU A 861 -23.14 5.94 4.71
CA LEU A 861 -24.58 6.20 4.74
C LEU A 861 -25.30 5.58 3.53
N ILE A 862 -24.76 5.71 2.32
CA ILE A 862 -25.25 5.02 1.11
C ILE A 862 -25.31 3.50 1.34
N TYR A 863 -24.24 2.94 1.93
CA TYR A 863 -24.18 1.53 2.30
C TYR A 863 -25.28 1.14 3.30
N LEU A 864 -25.54 1.96 4.32
CA LEU A 864 -26.63 1.72 5.26
C LEU A 864 -27.99 1.78 4.56
N HIS A 865 -28.24 2.77 3.71
CA HIS A 865 -29.50 2.87 2.97
C HIS A 865 -29.73 1.67 2.04
N ALA A 866 -28.70 1.22 1.33
CA ALA A 866 -28.76 0.04 0.47
C ALA A 866 -28.95 -1.29 1.25
N ALA A 867 -28.19 -1.50 2.34
CA ALA A 867 -28.04 -2.81 2.98
C ALA A 867 -28.59 -2.92 4.42
N TYR A 868 -29.27 -1.91 4.97
CA TYR A 868 -29.81 -2.01 6.33
C TYR A 868 -30.77 -3.20 6.49
N GLY A 869 -30.52 -4.00 7.53
CA GLY A 869 -31.22 -5.25 7.83
C GLY A 869 -30.72 -6.49 7.06
N LYS A 870 -29.80 -6.32 6.11
CA LYS A 870 -29.25 -7.41 5.27
C LYS A 870 -27.90 -7.92 5.78
N LYS A 871 -27.34 -8.98 5.17
CA LYS A 871 -26.01 -9.49 5.54
C LYS A 871 -24.95 -8.50 5.06
N LYS A 872 -24.12 -7.99 5.98
CA LYS A 872 -23.08 -7.02 5.64
C LYS A 872 -22.07 -7.61 4.64
N SER A 873 -21.53 -6.79 3.72
CA SER A 873 -20.55 -7.19 2.71
C SER A 873 -19.54 -6.05 2.41
N PRO A 874 -18.22 -6.22 2.62
CA PRO A 874 -17.24 -5.16 2.31
C PRO A 874 -17.22 -4.81 0.81
N VAL A 875 -17.51 -5.81 -0.04
CA VAL A 875 -17.60 -5.70 -1.49
C VAL A 875 -18.61 -4.63 -1.94
N LEU A 876 -19.73 -4.49 -1.21
CA LEU A 876 -20.72 -3.44 -1.49
C LEU A 876 -20.14 -2.05 -1.19
N LEU A 877 -19.42 -1.90 -0.08
CA LEU A 877 -18.83 -0.63 0.32
C LEU A 877 -17.74 -0.17 -0.66
N VAL A 878 -16.87 -1.10 -1.10
CA VAL A 878 -15.90 -0.85 -2.18
C VAL A 878 -16.60 -0.37 -3.46
N SER A 879 -17.68 -1.04 -3.85
CA SER A 879 -18.44 -0.71 -5.06
C SER A 879 -19.13 0.66 -4.96
N ILE A 880 -19.54 1.07 -3.75
CA ILE A 880 -20.11 2.39 -3.49
C ILE A 880 -19.06 3.48 -3.66
N TYR A 881 -17.86 3.33 -3.08
CA TYR A 881 -16.82 4.35 -3.21
C TYR A 881 -16.28 4.49 -4.64
N ALA A 882 -16.11 3.37 -5.35
CA ALA A 882 -15.79 3.44 -6.78
C ALA A 882 -16.91 4.13 -7.58
N GLY A 883 -18.19 3.85 -7.26
CA GLY A 883 -19.33 4.56 -7.86
C GLY A 883 -19.32 6.06 -7.57
N LEU A 884 -18.96 6.48 -6.35
CA LEU A 884 -18.84 7.90 -5.99
C LEU A 884 -17.70 8.58 -6.78
N TRP A 885 -16.56 7.91 -6.96
CA TRP A 885 -15.46 8.44 -7.79
C TRP A 885 -15.91 8.70 -9.23
N PHE A 886 -16.47 7.70 -9.90
CA PHE A 886 -16.79 7.83 -11.33
C PHE A 886 -17.99 8.73 -11.62
N PHE A 887 -19.04 8.67 -10.79
CA PHE A 887 -20.35 9.19 -11.16
C PHE A 887 -20.76 10.48 -10.45
N LEU A 888 -20.04 10.95 -9.43
CA LEU A 888 -20.32 12.29 -8.89
C LEU A 888 -19.99 13.36 -9.96
N PRO A 889 -20.89 14.33 -10.18
CA PRO A 889 -20.67 15.42 -11.13
C PRO A 889 -19.68 16.42 -10.54
N GLN A 890 -18.74 16.91 -11.37
CA GLN A 890 -17.76 17.94 -10.98
C GLN A 890 -17.12 17.65 -9.61
N PHE A 891 -16.41 16.52 -9.50
CA PHE A 891 -15.92 15.97 -8.22
C PHE A 891 -15.05 16.98 -7.45
N GLY A 892 -14.14 17.69 -8.12
CA GLY A 892 -13.32 18.72 -7.47
C GLY A 892 -14.18 19.82 -6.83
N MET A 893 -15.13 20.37 -7.58
CA MET A 893 -16.08 21.37 -7.07
C MET A 893 -17.09 20.85 -6.03
N THR A 894 -17.43 19.56 -6.01
CA THR A 894 -18.48 19.03 -5.10
C THR A 894 -17.96 18.27 -3.88
N VAL A 895 -16.68 17.89 -3.91
CA VAL A 895 -16.02 17.08 -2.88
C VAL A 895 -14.76 17.74 -2.31
N ILE A 896 -14.00 18.54 -3.08
CA ILE A 896 -12.70 19.08 -2.64
C ILE A 896 -12.78 20.57 -2.28
N TRP A 897 -13.27 21.43 -3.17
CA TRP A 897 -13.49 22.87 -2.92
C TRP A 897 -14.39 23.07 -1.69
N ALA A 898 -14.00 23.93 -0.74
CA ALA A 898 -14.59 23.92 0.60
C ALA A 898 -16.07 24.38 0.60
N SER A 899 -16.38 25.52 0.00
CA SER A 899 -17.76 26.02 -0.14
C SER A 899 -18.66 25.06 -0.93
N GLY A 900 -18.11 24.41 -1.95
CA GLY A 900 -18.79 23.37 -2.72
C GLY A 900 -19.08 22.11 -1.91
N ALA A 901 -18.08 21.58 -1.19
CA ALA A 901 -18.23 20.40 -0.35
C ALA A 901 -19.26 20.61 0.77
N ALA A 902 -19.28 21.80 1.40
CA ALA A 902 -20.32 22.16 2.36
C ALA A 902 -21.73 22.18 1.74
N ASN A 903 -21.86 22.75 0.53
CA ASN A 903 -23.14 22.85 -0.19
C ASN A 903 -23.69 21.50 -0.69
N TYR A 904 -22.84 20.57 -1.11
CA TYR A 904 -23.25 19.30 -1.75
C TYR A 904 -22.96 18.08 -0.88
N LEU A 905 -21.69 17.78 -0.59
CA LEU A 905 -21.29 16.60 0.17
C LEU A 905 -21.86 16.62 1.61
N TRP A 906 -21.66 17.71 2.35
CA TRP A 906 -21.99 17.76 3.77
C TRP A 906 -23.51 17.80 4.00
N ASN A 907 -24.21 18.60 3.20
CA ASN A 907 -25.68 18.60 3.16
C ASN A 907 -26.27 17.25 2.78
N THR A 908 -25.66 16.52 1.83
CA THR A 908 -26.13 15.17 1.47
C THR A 908 -25.92 14.18 2.62
N VAL A 909 -24.80 14.28 3.35
CA VAL A 909 -24.58 13.51 4.58
C VAL A 909 -25.68 13.79 5.60
N LEU A 910 -26.02 15.06 5.86
CA LEU A 910 -27.10 15.46 6.77
C LEU A 910 -28.46 14.89 6.33
N ILE A 911 -28.82 15.04 5.05
CA ILE A 911 -30.05 14.50 4.46
C ILE A 911 -30.14 12.97 4.65
N LEU A 912 -29.06 12.23 4.37
CA LEU A 912 -29.04 10.78 4.54
C LEU A 912 -29.10 10.37 6.02
N VAL A 913 -28.53 11.14 6.94
CA VAL A 913 -28.69 10.93 8.40
C VAL A 913 -30.14 11.11 8.82
N VAL A 914 -30.84 12.13 8.33
CA VAL A 914 -32.27 12.37 8.62
C VAL A 914 -33.17 11.29 8.04
N LEU A 915 -32.87 10.80 6.83
CA LEU A 915 -33.64 9.72 6.19
C LEU A 915 -33.34 8.33 6.78
N LEU A 916 -32.21 8.13 7.47
CA LEU A 916 -31.80 6.83 7.99
C LEU A 916 -32.80 6.25 9.01
N PRO A 917 -33.32 6.99 10.00
CA PRO A 917 -34.46 6.59 10.82
C PRO A 917 -35.65 6.00 10.04
N TYR A 918 -36.04 6.64 8.93
CA TYR A 918 -37.16 6.19 8.10
C TYR A 918 -36.83 4.84 7.45
N ARG A 919 -35.66 4.75 6.80
CA ARG A 919 -35.14 3.51 6.21
C ARG A 919 -35.00 2.37 7.22
N VAL A 920 -34.64 2.69 8.46
CA VAL A 920 -34.47 1.77 9.59
C VAL A 920 -35.82 1.25 10.09
N TYR A 921 -36.81 2.12 10.25
CA TYR A 921 -38.13 1.79 10.77
C TYR A 921 -38.84 0.75 9.90
N LEU A 922 -38.69 0.86 8.58
CA LEU A 922 -39.17 -0.11 7.57
C LEU A 922 -38.70 -1.56 7.82
N MET A 923 -37.58 -1.77 8.54
CA MET A 923 -37.04 -3.10 8.85
C MET A 923 -37.14 -3.49 10.33
N ASN A 924 -37.23 -2.52 11.25
CA ASN A 924 -37.28 -2.78 12.69
C ASN A 924 -37.95 -1.62 13.44
N GLN A 925 -39.27 -1.72 13.58
CA GLN A 925 -40.13 -0.73 14.26
C GLN A 925 -39.72 -0.47 15.72
N LYS A 926 -39.11 -1.45 16.42
CA LYS A 926 -38.70 -1.34 17.83
C LYS A 926 -37.43 -0.53 18.07
N ARG A 927 -36.88 0.16 17.06
CA ARG A 927 -35.59 0.89 17.18
C ARG A 927 -35.74 2.39 17.50
N MET A 928 -36.91 2.98 17.29
CA MET A 928 -37.21 4.38 17.67
C MET A 928 -38.67 4.51 18.14
N GLU A 929 -38.84 4.90 19.40
CA GLU A 929 -40.13 5.08 20.06
C GLU A 929 -40.66 6.50 19.88
N ASN A 930 -41.98 6.68 20.06
CA ASN A 930 -42.63 7.99 20.03
C ASN A 930 -42.46 8.68 21.40
N SER A 931 -41.35 9.41 21.59
CA SER A 931 -41.10 10.25 22.76
C SER A 931 -40.96 11.72 22.35
N LEU A 932 -41.28 12.66 23.25
CA LEU A 932 -41.17 14.10 23.00
C LEU A 932 -39.76 14.49 22.49
N ARG A 933 -38.72 13.89 23.09
CA ARG A 933 -37.32 14.01 22.64
C ARG A 933 -37.13 13.66 21.17
N ASN A 934 -37.68 12.53 20.72
CA ASN A 934 -37.54 12.07 19.33
C ASN A 934 -38.37 12.91 18.36
N LEU A 935 -39.52 13.46 18.79
CA LEU A 935 -40.28 14.40 17.98
C LEU A 935 -39.47 15.69 17.76
N ILE A 936 -39.01 16.33 18.84
CA ILE A 936 -38.21 17.58 18.76
C ILE A 936 -36.94 17.34 17.92
N LEU A 937 -36.19 16.28 18.21
CA LEU A 937 -34.95 15.96 17.49
C LEU A 937 -35.18 15.78 15.98
N MET A 938 -36.21 15.03 15.59
CA MET A 938 -36.51 14.83 14.17
C MET A 938 -37.01 16.11 13.51
N GLY A 939 -37.80 16.94 14.20
CA GLY A 939 -38.24 18.23 13.71
C GLY A 939 -37.08 19.20 13.44
N VAL A 940 -36.17 19.35 14.40
CA VAL A 940 -34.98 20.23 14.26
C VAL A 940 -34.04 19.72 13.16
N LEU A 941 -33.70 18.43 13.16
CA LEU A 941 -32.85 17.85 12.12
C LEU A 941 -33.51 17.91 10.73
N GLY A 942 -34.83 17.74 10.67
CA GLY A 942 -35.63 17.93 9.47
C GLY A 942 -35.52 19.36 8.94
N ALA A 943 -35.69 20.37 9.79
CA ALA A 943 -35.55 21.78 9.41
C ALA A 943 -34.15 22.13 8.90
N LEU A 944 -33.10 21.65 9.56
CA LEU A 944 -31.72 21.84 9.10
C LEU A 944 -31.48 21.18 7.73
N ALA A 945 -31.93 19.94 7.54
CA ALA A 945 -31.76 19.23 6.27
C ALA A 945 -32.63 19.79 5.13
N GLY A 946 -33.81 20.33 5.45
CA GLY A 946 -34.67 21.06 4.50
C GLY A 946 -34.07 22.41 4.07
N CYS A 947 -33.34 23.08 4.96
CA CYS A 947 -32.67 24.36 4.72
C CYS A 947 -31.24 24.20 4.14
N SER A 948 -31.01 23.14 3.38
CA SER A 948 -29.70 22.79 2.80
C SER A 948 -29.44 23.51 1.47
N ASN A 949 -30.11 23.06 0.41
CA ASN A 949 -30.24 23.73 -0.88
C ASN A 949 -31.57 23.30 -1.54
N GLU A 950 -31.98 24.02 -2.58
CA GLU A 950 -33.37 24.12 -3.03
C GLU A 950 -33.89 22.79 -3.57
N ASN A 951 -33.06 22.06 -4.32
CA ASN A 951 -33.44 20.76 -4.87
C ASN A 951 -33.19 19.59 -3.90
N SER A 952 -32.16 19.65 -3.05
CA SER A 952 -31.83 18.56 -2.12
C SER A 952 -32.79 18.49 -0.94
N GLY A 953 -33.18 19.63 -0.37
CA GLY A 953 -34.17 19.71 0.70
C GLY A 953 -35.54 19.18 0.24
N GLY A 954 -36.00 19.59 -0.95
CA GLY A 954 -37.23 19.09 -1.56
C GLY A 954 -37.20 17.58 -1.82
N ALA A 955 -36.08 17.06 -2.33
CA ALA A 955 -35.90 15.63 -2.58
C ALA A 955 -35.93 14.78 -1.30
N MET A 956 -35.38 15.30 -0.20
CA MET A 956 -35.48 14.67 1.12
C MET A 956 -36.94 14.58 1.58
N VAL A 957 -37.69 15.69 1.52
CA VAL A 957 -39.09 15.73 1.98
C VAL A 957 -39.95 14.78 1.15
N LEU A 958 -39.81 14.79 -0.17
CA LEU A 958 -40.51 13.86 -1.07
C LEU A 958 -40.23 12.40 -0.69
N LEU A 959 -38.95 12.02 -0.54
CA LEU A 959 -38.57 10.66 -0.19
C LEU A 959 -39.06 10.24 1.21
N GLY A 960 -39.05 11.15 2.19
CA GLY A 960 -39.56 10.89 3.53
C GLY A 960 -41.10 10.73 3.56
N ILE A 961 -41.84 11.53 2.80
CA ILE A 961 -43.28 11.33 2.57
C ILE A 961 -43.54 9.97 1.90
N MET A 962 -42.74 9.59 0.90
CA MET A 962 -42.84 8.29 0.25
C MET A 962 -42.53 7.12 1.21
N TYR A 963 -41.62 7.29 2.17
CA TYR A 963 -41.43 6.33 3.27
C TYR A 963 -42.66 6.22 4.18
N ILE A 964 -43.33 7.33 4.52
CA ILE A 964 -44.58 7.32 5.28
C ILE A 964 -45.69 6.59 4.48
N GLY A 965 -45.76 6.83 3.17
CA GLY A 965 -46.62 6.09 2.24
C GLY A 965 -46.30 4.58 2.19
N MET A 966 -45.03 4.18 2.29
CA MET A 966 -44.67 2.76 2.46
C MET A 966 -45.21 2.19 3.77
N TYR A 967 -45.11 2.91 4.90
CA TYR A 967 -45.63 2.40 6.17
C TYR A 967 -47.13 2.14 6.09
N TYR A 968 -47.88 3.10 5.52
CA TYR A 968 -49.32 2.93 5.25
C TYR A 968 -49.59 1.72 4.36
N TYR A 969 -48.89 1.61 3.22
CA TYR A 969 -49.05 0.49 2.28
C TYR A 969 -48.74 -0.88 2.91
N TYR A 970 -47.73 -0.97 3.78
CA TYR A 970 -47.37 -2.19 4.50
C TYR A 970 -48.15 -2.38 5.82
N LYS A 971 -49.19 -1.59 6.07
CA LYS A 971 -50.02 -1.62 7.30
C LYS A 971 -49.19 -1.52 8.60
N MET A 972 -48.10 -0.76 8.55
CA MET A 972 -47.24 -0.46 9.69
C MET A 972 -47.77 0.76 10.45
N PRO A 973 -47.65 0.80 11.79
CA PRO A 973 -48.00 2.00 12.56
C PRO A 973 -47.10 3.17 12.13
N ILE A 974 -47.69 4.34 11.86
CA ILE A 974 -46.93 5.53 11.44
C ILE A 974 -46.49 6.30 12.70
N PRO A 975 -45.18 6.50 12.94
CA PRO A 975 -44.72 7.17 14.15
C PRO A 975 -44.83 8.70 14.05
N LYS A 976 -45.17 9.35 15.17
CA LYS A 976 -45.33 10.82 15.24
C LYS A 976 -44.03 11.58 14.91
N TRP A 977 -42.86 10.99 15.22
CA TRP A 977 -41.57 11.59 14.87
C TRP A 977 -41.33 11.69 13.35
N ALA A 978 -41.96 10.83 12.54
CA ALA A 978 -41.81 10.86 11.08
C ALA A 978 -42.58 12.05 10.47
N PHE A 979 -43.77 12.35 10.99
CA PHE A 979 -44.49 13.58 10.62
C PHE A 979 -43.73 14.82 11.10
N SER A 980 -43.22 14.80 12.34
CA SER A 980 -42.46 15.93 12.88
C SER A 980 -41.21 16.26 12.03
N GLY A 981 -40.45 15.26 11.59
CA GLY A 981 -39.29 15.48 10.73
C GLY A 981 -39.62 15.96 9.32
N MET A 982 -40.74 15.52 8.74
CA MET A 982 -41.18 16.03 7.43
C MET A 982 -41.76 17.45 7.53
N ALA A 983 -42.52 17.76 8.58
CA ALA A 983 -42.98 19.12 8.86
C ALA A 983 -41.81 20.08 9.10
N GLY A 984 -40.80 19.65 9.87
CA GLY A 984 -39.53 20.37 10.01
C GLY A 984 -38.86 20.61 8.66
N GLY A 985 -38.74 19.58 7.81
CA GLY A 985 -38.19 19.71 6.46
C GLY A 985 -38.92 20.74 5.60
N ILE A 986 -40.25 20.77 5.63
CA ILE A 986 -41.06 21.78 4.92
C ILE A 986 -40.77 23.19 5.46
N LEU A 987 -40.71 23.38 6.79
CA LEU A 987 -40.35 24.66 7.40
C LEU A 987 -38.92 25.11 7.00
N GLY A 988 -37.97 24.18 6.92
CA GLY A 988 -36.62 24.43 6.44
C GLY A 988 -36.57 24.88 4.97
N ILE A 989 -37.37 24.26 4.10
CA ILE A 989 -37.51 24.68 2.70
C ILE A 989 -38.16 26.06 2.60
N ILE A 990 -39.20 26.34 3.40
CA ILE A 990 -39.84 27.66 3.45
C ILE A 990 -38.82 28.72 3.88
N LEU A 991 -38.02 28.47 4.93
CA LEU A 991 -36.95 29.37 5.37
C LEU A 991 -35.89 29.60 4.27
N LEU A 992 -35.48 28.54 3.58
CA LEU A 992 -34.53 28.61 2.46
C LEU A 992 -35.07 29.45 1.29
N ILE A 993 -36.31 29.24 0.87
CA ILE A 993 -36.90 29.91 -0.31
C ILE A 993 -37.31 31.35 0.00
N SER A 994 -37.82 31.63 1.20
CA SER A 994 -38.26 32.97 1.63
C SER A 994 -37.13 33.98 1.87
N ALA A 995 -35.87 33.54 1.80
CA ALA A 995 -34.69 34.39 1.97
C ALA A 995 -34.69 35.59 0.98
N PRO A 996 -34.69 36.85 1.45
CA PRO A 996 -34.68 38.03 0.59
C PRO A 996 -33.54 38.03 -0.43
N GLY A 997 -32.36 37.51 -0.05
CA GLY A 997 -31.21 37.40 -0.94
C GLY A 997 -31.47 36.57 -2.20
N ASN A 998 -32.42 35.63 -2.19
CA ASN A 998 -32.76 34.83 -3.36
C ASN A 998 -33.32 35.69 -4.52
N TYR A 999 -34.02 36.79 -4.21
CA TYR A 999 -34.70 37.62 -5.21
C TYR A 999 -33.76 38.54 -6.01
N ARG A 1000 -32.44 38.54 -5.71
CA ARG A 1000 -31.43 39.33 -6.42
C ARG A 1000 -31.16 38.85 -7.86
N ILE A 1001 -31.53 37.61 -8.20
CA ILE A 1001 -31.41 37.03 -9.55
C ILE A 1001 -32.81 36.71 -10.05
N SER A 1002 -33.22 37.31 -11.17
CA SER A 1002 -34.53 37.02 -11.77
C SER A 1002 -34.60 35.59 -12.29
N SER A 1003 -35.42 34.75 -11.68
CA SER A 1003 -35.73 33.40 -12.17
C SER A 1003 -36.88 33.37 -13.18
N ARG A 1004 -37.61 34.49 -13.34
CA ARG A 1004 -38.77 34.64 -14.24
C ARG A 1004 -38.39 34.28 -15.67
N THR A 1005 -39.21 33.45 -16.29
CA THR A 1005 -39.04 32.96 -17.66
C THR A 1005 -40.42 32.59 -18.21
N ASP A 1006 -40.57 32.58 -19.51
CA ASP A 1006 -41.80 32.22 -20.21
C ASP A 1006 -41.84 30.71 -20.51
N LEU A 1007 -42.87 30.26 -21.24
CA LEU A 1007 -43.00 28.84 -21.59
C LEU A 1007 -41.86 28.36 -22.50
N ALA A 1008 -41.35 29.22 -23.40
CA ALA A 1008 -40.24 28.87 -24.28
C ALA A 1008 -38.94 28.65 -23.48
N GLY A 1009 -38.61 29.55 -22.55
CA GLY A 1009 -37.43 29.40 -21.69
C GLY A 1009 -37.52 28.22 -20.72
N LEU A 1010 -38.72 27.84 -20.24
CA LEU A 1010 -38.90 26.58 -19.49
C LEU A 1010 -38.59 25.34 -20.36
N VAL A 1011 -39.01 25.35 -21.62
CA VAL A 1011 -38.70 24.26 -22.58
C VAL A 1011 -37.19 24.20 -22.88
N GLU A 1012 -36.53 25.35 -23.03
CA GLU A 1012 -35.08 25.42 -23.24
C GLU A 1012 -34.28 24.91 -22.03
N ARG A 1013 -34.63 25.36 -20.81
CA ARG A 1013 -34.06 24.82 -19.56
C ARG A 1013 -34.28 23.31 -19.45
N GLY A 1014 -35.45 22.81 -19.86
CA GLY A 1014 -35.75 21.39 -19.94
C GLY A 1014 -34.84 20.61 -20.90
N LYS A 1015 -34.58 21.16 -22.10
CA LYS A 1015 -33.61 20.58 -23.05
C LYS A 1015 -32.19 20.55 -22.49
N HIS A 1016 -31.73 21.64 -21.87
CA HIS A 1016 -30.42 21.72 -21.22
C HIS A 1016 -30.29 20.68 -20.10
N ILE A 1017 -31.28 20.58 -19.21
CA ILE A 1017 -31.32 19.58 -18.13
C ILE A 1017 -31.28 18.15 -18.69
N ALA A 1018 -32.00 17.87 -19.78
CA ALA A 1018 -31.94 16.56 -20.43
C ALA A 1018 -30.54 16.26 -21.02
N ALA A 1019 -29.87 17.24 -21.62
CA ALA A 1019 -28.52 17.11 -22.16
C ALA A 1019 -27.48 16.86 -21.06
N VAL A 1020 -27.47 17.66 -19.99
CA VAL A 1020 -26.58 17.47 -18.82
C VAL A 1020 -26.87 16.15 -18.12
N THR A 1021 -28.14 15.76 -17.97
CA THR A 1021 -28.51 14.44 -17.41
C THR A 1021 -28.00 13.29 -18.28
N LYS A 1022 -28.03 13.42 -19.61
CA LYS A 1022 -27.47 12.42 -20.52
C LYS A 1022 -25.93 12.32 -20.38
N LYS A 1023 -25.24 13.45 -20.23
CA LYS A 1023 -23.78 13.54 -20.01
C LYS A 1023 -23.38 12.89 -18.68
N GLU A 1024 -23.91 13.37 -17.56
CA GLU A 1024 -23.48 12.98 -16.20
C GLU A 1024 -24.07 11.63 -15.75
N LEU A 1025 -25.32 11.32 -16.11
CA LEU A 1025 -26.06 10.16 -15.61
C LEU A 1025 -26.40 9.11 -16.66
N GLY A 1026 -26.14 9.32 -17.95
CA GLY A 1026 -26.50 8.37 -19.01
C GLY A 1026 -25.99 6.95 -18.74
N ILE A 1027 -24.71 6.81 -18.37
CA ILE A 1027 -24.11 5.52 -18.01
C ILE A 1027 -24.73 4.95 -16.72
N VAL A 1028 -24.97 5.79 -15.71
CA VAL A 1028 -25.58 5.38 -14.43
C VAL A 1028 -26.99 4.82 -14.65
N ILE A 1029 -27.79 5.47 -15.48
CA ILE A 1029 -29.15 5.05 -15.84
C ILE A 1029 -29.12 3.73 -16.60
N VAL A 1030 -28.22 3.55 -17.58
CA VAL A 1030 -28.07 2.27 -18.29
C VAL A 1030 -27.65 1.15 -17.33
N LEU A 1031 -26.66 1.38 -16.46
CA LEU A 1031 -26.23 0.40 -15.46
C LEU A 1031 -27.34 0.06 -14.46
N LEU A 1032 -28.16 1.03 -14.07
CA LEU A 1032 -29.35 0.84 -13.23
C LEU A 1032 -30.42 -0.01 -13.91
N LEU A 1033 -30.72 0.26 -15.18
CA LEU A 1033 -31.68 -0.52 -15.97
C LEU A 1033 -31.20 -1.97 -16.13
N ILE A 1034 -29.90 -2.18 -16.38
CA ILE A 1034 -29.28 -3.51 -16.40
C ILE A 1034 -29.39 -4.17 -15.02
N ALA A 1035 -29.05 -3.48 -13.94
CA ALA A 1035 -29.13 -4.02 -12.58
C ALA A 1035 -30.59 -4.37 -12.16
N LEU A 1036 -31.56 -3.59 -12.64
CA LEU A 1036 -32.99 -3.81 -12.42
C LEU A 1036 -33.50 -5.01 -13.24
N LEU A 1037 -33.14 -5.10 -14.52
CA LEU A 1037 -33.44 -6.27 -15.37
C LEU A 1037 -32.82 -7.55 -14.81
N VAL A 1038 -31.55 -7.49 -14.39
CA VAL A 1038 -30.85 -8.60 -13.74
C VAL A 1038 -31.55 -8.99 -12.44
N SER A 1039 -31.87 -8.03 -11.55
CA SER A 1039 -32.62 -8.34 -10.31
C SER A 1039 -34.00 -8.95 -10.61
N TYR A 1040 -34.73 -8.45 -11.61
CA TYR A 1040 -36.02 -8.97 -12.04
C TYR A 1040 -35.93 -10.42 -12.56
N VAL A 1041 -35.04 -10.70 -13.52
CA VAL A 1041 -34.82 -12.04 -14.08
C VAL A 1041 -34.39 -13.02 -12.99
N LEU A 1042 -33.45 -12.62 -12.13
CA LEU A 1042 -32.99 -13.44 -11.01
C LEU A 1042 -34.12 -13.76 -10.01
N ARG A 1043 -34.99 -12.80 -9.70
CA ARG A 1043 -36.15 -13.00 -8.80
C ARG A 1043 -37.22 -13.90 -9.43
N LYS A 1044 -37.52 -13.73 -10.72
CA LYS A 1044 -38.44 -14.58 -11.48
C LYS A 1044 -37.96 -16.04 -11.48
N SER A 1045 -36.65 -16.26 -11.66
CA SER A 1045 -36.01 -17.57 -11.60
C SER A 1045 -36.02 -18.24 -10.21
N MET A 1046 -36.39 -17.53 -9.13
CA MET A 1046 -36.38 -18.04 -7.75
C MET A 1046 -37.78 -18.19 -7.13
N GLY A 1047 -38.83 -18.25 -7.96
CA GLY A 1047 -40.19 -18.51 -7.48
C GLY A 1047 -40.90 -17.27 -6.93
N GLY A 1048 -41.04 -16.22 -7.75
CA GLY A 1048 -42.11 -15.24 -7.59
C GLY A 1048 -42.00 -14.24 -6.42
N MET A 1049 -40.80 -13.96 -5.90
CA MET A 1049 -40.66 -12.88 -4.91
C MET A 1049 -41.04 -11.51 -5.52
N PRO A 1050 -41.93 -10.73 -4.89
CA PRO A 1050 -42.40 -9.47 -5.46
C PRO A 1050 -41.27 -8.46 -5.65
N PHE A 1051 -41.45 -7.58 -6.64
CA PHE A 1051 -40.50 -6.50 -6.94
C PHE A 1051 -40.33 -5.60 -5.71
N ARG A 1052 -39.07 -5.32 -5.33
CA ARG A 1052 -38.79 -4.47 -4.18
C ARG A 1052 -38.99 -3.02 -4.60
N LYS A 1053 -40.02 -2.36 -4.05
CA LYS A 1053 -40.40 -0.98 -4.39
C LYS A 1053 -39.37 0.09 -3.97
N LEU A 1054 -38.41 -0.25 -3.10
CA LEU A 1054 -37.55 0.75 -2.47
C LEU A 1054 -36.55 1.46 -3.43
N PRO A 1055 -35.82 0.79 -4.34
CA PRO A 1055 -34.98 1.46 -5.33
C PRO A 1055 -35.76 2.43 -6.23
N PHE A 1056 -37.03 2.12 -6.54
CA PHE A 1056 -37.89 3.00 -7.32
C PHE A 1056 -38.17 4.33 -6.61
N LEU A 1057 -38.30 4.32 -5.27
CA LEU A 1057 -38.49 5.58 -4.52
C LEU A 1057 -37.25 6.48 -4.58
N TYR A 1058 -36.05 5.90 -4.51
CA TYR A 1058 -34.79 6.63 -4.69
C TYR A 1058 -34.64 7.18 -6.12
N VAL A 1059 -34.95 6.38 -7.13
CA VAL A 1059 -34.97 6.82 -8.54
C VAL A 1059 -35.95 7.97 -8.75
N LEU A 1060 -37.17 7.88 -8.21
CA LEU A 1060 -38.17 8.93 -8.37
C LEU A 1060 -37.78 10.21 -7.62
N ALA A 1061 -37.25 10.11 -6.40
CA ALA A 1061 -36.75 11.27 -5.66
C ALA A 1061 -35.54 11.93 -6.34
N GLY A 1062 -34.63 11.15 -6.93
CA GLY A 1062 -33.48 11.68 -7.68
C GLY A 1062 -33.85 12.26 -9.04
N ALA A 1063 -34.85 11.69 -9.72
CA ALA A 1063 -35.41 12.30 -10.93
C ALA A 1063 -36.16 13.61 -10.63
N ALA A 1064 -36.90 13.66 -9.52
CA ALA A 1064 -37.58 14.88 -9.06
C ALA A 1064 -36.59 15.98 -8.67
N SER A 1065 -35.49 15.66 -7.99
CA SER A 1065 -34.45 16.64 -7.61
C SER A 1065 -33.76 17.26 -8.82
N ILE A 1066 -33.70 16.55 -9.95
CA ILE A 1066 -33.18 17.06 -11.22
C ILE A 1066 -34.27 17.84 -11.96
N GLY A 1067 -35.50 17.32 -12.03
CA GLY A 1067 -36.61 17.96 -12.73
C GLY A 1067 -37.00 19.34 -12.17
N VAL A 1068 -36.89 19.54 -10.85
CA VAL A 1068 -37.13 20.84 -10.21
C VAL A 1068 -36.15 21.93 -10.68
N LEU A 1069 -34.98 21.58 -11.20
CA LEU A 1069 -33.99 22.55 -11.71
C LEU A 1069 -34.49 23.36 -12.92
N VAL A 1070 -35.57 22.94 -13.59
CA VAL A 1070 -36.23 23.72 -14.66
C VAL A 1070 -36.66 25.11 -14.15
N PHE A 1071 -37.02 25.21 -12.87
CA PHE A 1071 -37.42 26.47 -12.23
C PHE A 1071 -36.24 27.30 -11.68
N SER A 1072 -35.02 26.75 -11.67
CA SER A 1072 -33.82 27.49 -11.27
C SER A 1072 -33.38 28.48 -12.35
N ALA A 1073 -32.85 29.63 -11.95
CA ALA A 1073 -32.24 30.59 -12.87
C ALA A 1073 -30.89 30.09 -13.44
N MET A 1074 -30.15 29.31 -12.66
CA MET A 1074 -28.86 28.72 -13.04
C MET A 1074 -28.88 27.21 -12.78
N GLN A 1075 -28.38 26.40 -13.73
CA GLN A 1075 -28.34 24.94 -13.60
C GLN A 1075 -26.91 24.38 -13.78
N PRO A 1076 -25.94 24.75 -12.92
CA PRO A 1076 -24.57 24.24 -13.02
C PRO A 1076 -24.53 22.73 -12.69
N GLU A 1077 -23.69 21.96 -13.39
CA GLU A 1077 -23.73 20.49 -13.39
C GLU A 1077 -23.60 19.87 -11.98
N ARG A 1078 -22.83 20.51 -11.08
CA ARG A 1078 -22.74 20.18 -9.65
C ARG A 1078 -24.10 20.00 -8.93
N THR A 1079 -25.18 20.64 -9.41
CA THR A 1079 -26.54 20.50 -8.81
C THR A 1079 -27.16 19.11 -8.98
N TRP A 1080 -26.61 18.23 -9.83
CA TRP A 1080 -27.05 16.84 -9.98
C TRP A 1080 -26.63 15.94 -8.80
N PHE A 1081 -25.73 16.39 -7.91
CA PHE A 1081 -25.10 15.58 -6.86
C PHE A 1081 -26.07 14.72 -6.04
N ILE A 1082 -27.14 15.31 -5.47
CA ILE A 1082 -28.11 14.58 -4.63
C ILE A 1082 -28.88 13.53 -5.45
N GLY A 1083 -29.23 13.86 -6.69
CA GLY A 1083 -29.92 12.95 -7.61
C GLY A 1083 -29.03 11.75 -7.92
N THR A 1084 -27.77 12.01 -8.28
CA THR A 1084 -26.73 10.98 -8.46
C THR A 1084 -26.59 10.09 -7.23
N VAL A 1085 -26.51 10.65 -6.02
CA VAL A 1085 -26.41 9.87 -4.78
C VAL A 1085 -27.64 8.98 -4.57
N PHE A 1086 -28.85 9.44 -4.87
CA PHE A 1086 -30.05 8.60 -4.80
C PHE A 1086 -30.05 7.49 -5.87
N PHE A 1087 -29.63 7.79 -7.10
CA PHE A 1087 -29.39 6.77 -8.13
C PHE A 1087 -28.35 5.73 -7.69
N LEU A 1088 -27.25 6.15 -7.04
CA LEU A 1088 -26.25 5.25 -6.48
C LEU A 1088 -26.79 4.39 -5.32
N ILE A 1089 -27.68 4.91 -4.46
CA ILE A 1089 -28.36 4.11 -3.43
C ILE A 1089 -29.25 3.04 -4.08
N ALA A 1090 -30.00 3.39 -5.14
CA ALA A 1090 -30.79 2.43 -5.90
C ALA A 1090 -29.92 1.34 -6.54
N ALA A 1091 -28.79 1.72 -7.15
CA ALA A 1091 -27.83 0.80 -7.75
C ALA A 1091 -27.21 -0.13 -6.70
N ALA A 1092 -26.72 0.42 -5.59
CA ALA A 1092 -26.15 -0.33 -4.47
C ALA A 1092 -27.18 -1.30 -3.84
N TYR A 1093 -28.46 -0.91 -3.78
CA TYR A 1093 -29.53 -1.78 -3.29
C TYR A 1093 -29.78 -2.98 -4.22
N LEU A 1094 -29.81 -2.76 -5.54
CA LEU A 1094 -29.96 -3.82 -6.55
C LEU A 1094 -28.71 -4.71 -6.62
N TYR A 1095 -27.53 -4.13 -6.51
CA TYR A 1095 -26.26 -4.84 -6.46
C TYR A 1095 -26.12 -5.74 -5.21
N GLU A 1096 -26.82 -5.43 -4.11
CA GLU A 1096 -26.90 -6.35 -2.97
C GLU A 1096 -27.66 -7.64 -3.32
N ASP A 1097 -28.67 -7.61 -4.19
CA ASP A 1097 -29.30 -8.84 -4.69
C ASP A 1097 -28.27 -9.69 -5.48
N LEU A 1098 -27.39 -9.05 -6.24
CA LEU A 1098 -26.28 -9.72 -6.94
C LEU A 1098 -25.22 -10.28 -5.97
N ILE A 1099 -24.88 -9.57 -4.89
CA ILE A 1099 -24.01 -10.08 -3.81
C ILE A 1099 -24.64 -11.29 -3.12
N TRP A 1100 -25.94 -11.23 -2.81
CA TRP A 1100 -26.65 -12.32 -2.16
C TRP A 1100 -26.68 -13.57 -3.04
N LEU A 1101 -26.98 -13.39 -4.33
CA LEU A 1101 -27.05 -14.48 -5.30
C LEU A 1101 -25.66 -15.01 -5.71
N SER A 1102 -24.66 -14.14 -5.83
CA SER A 1102 -23.31 -14.48 -6.27
C SER A 1102 -22.30 -13.51 -5.67
N GLY A 1103 -21.97 -13.72 -4.40
CA GLY A 1103 -21.02 -12.90 -3.63
C GLY A 1103 -19.60 -12.80 -4.20
N THR A 1104 -19.35 -13.43 -5.34
CA THR A 1104 -18.16 -13.15 -6.15
C THR A 1104 -18.43 -12.41 -7.45
N VAL A 1105 -19.53 -12.60 -8.17
CA VAL A 1105 -19.72 -11.76 -9.37
C VAL A 1105 -19.65 -10.29 -8.94
N SER A 1106 -20.18 -9.98 -7.75
CA SER A 1106 -19.89 -8.75 -7.02
C SER A 1106 -18.43 -8.55 -6.59
N ALA A 1107 -17.71 -9.54 -6.05
CA ALA A 1107 -16.30 -9.35 -5.67
C ALA A 1107 -15.36 -9.11 -6.86
N VAL A 1108 -15.61 -9.74 -8.02
CA VAL A 1108 -14.87 -9.48 -9.26
C VAL A 1108 -15.25 -8.13 -9.82
N LEU A 1109 -16.53 -7.77 -9.87
CA LEU A 1109 -16.96 -6.42 -10.26
C LEU A 1109 -16.33 -5.37 -9.34
N ALA A 1110 -16.26 -5.61 -8.03
CA ALA A 1110 -15.56 -4.71 -7.09
C ALA A 1110 -14.04 -4.65 -7.34
N VAL A 1111 -13.37 -5.77 -7.66
CA VAL A 1111 -11.95 -5.74 -8.04
C VAL A 1111 -11.74 -4.99 -9.35
N VAL A 1112 -12.59 -5.20 -10.36
CA VAL A 1112 -12.56 -4.46 -11.63
C VAL A 1112 -12.79 -2.96 -11.39
N MET A 1113 -13.76 -2.60 -10.55
CA MET A 1113 -14.00 -1.20 -10.15
C MET A 1113 -12.82 -0.60 -9.36
N VAL A 1114 -12.12 -1.38 -8.53
CA VAL A 1114 -10.89 -0.93 -7.83
C VAL A 1114 -9.72 -0.73 -8.79
N LEU A 1115 -9.53 -1.63 -9.78
CA LEU A 1115 -8.50 -1.47 -10.80
C LEU A 1115 -8.80 -0.30 -11.74
N ALA A 1116 -10.07 -0.13 -12.14
CA ALA A 1116 -10.50 1.02 -12.91
C ALA A 1116 -10.32 2.31 -12.12
N PHE A 1117 -10.68 2.32 -10.82
CA PHE A 1117 -10.41 3.45 -9.92
C PHE A 1117 -8.91 3.75 -9.85
N ALA A 1118 -8.05 2.76 -9.62
CA ALA A 1118 -6.61 2.96 -9.52
C ALA A 1118 -6.00 3.50 -10.82
N TYR A 1119 -6.44 3.01 -11.98
CA TYR A 1119 -6.03 3.52 -13.29
C TYR A 1119 -6.52 4.96 -13.52
N SER A 1120 -7.79 5.26 -13.22
CA SER A 1120 -8.33 6.62 -13.31
C SER A 1120 -7.59 7.57 -12.37
N PHE A 1121 -7.35 7.18 -11.12
CA PHE A 1121 -6.59 7.96 -10.17
C PHE A 1121 -5.16 8.24 -10.66
N GLN A 1122 -4.47 7.23 -11.21
CA GLN A 1122 -3.13 7.40 -11.77
C GLN A 1122 -3.07 8.38 -12.97
N MET A 1123 -4.16 8.51 -13.75
CA MET A 1123 -4.23 9.43 -14.89
C MET A 1123 -4.68 10.84 -14.52
N GLU A 1124 -5.56 10.97 -13.52
CA GLU A 1124 -6.11 12.26 -13.11
C GLU A 1124 -5.25 12.96 -12.04
N TYR A 1125 -4.61 12.21 -11.14
CA TYR A 1125 -3.81 12.78 -10.06
C TYR A 1125 -2.68 13.72 -10.52
N PRO A 1126 -1.87 13.40 -11.55
CA PRO A 1126 -0.82 14.31 -12.02
C PRO A 1126 -1.35 15.66 -12.54
N LYS A 1127 -2.60 15.70 -13.04
CA LYS A 1127 -3.25 16.94 -13.48
C LYS A 1127 -3.61 17.86 -12.31
N ILE A 1128 -4.12 17.24 -11.23
CA ILE A 1128 -4.44 17.93 -9.97
C ILE A 1128 -3.16 18.45 -9.33
N ASP A 1129 -2.11 17.62 -9.28
CA ASP A 1129 -0.81 17.94 -8.72
C ASP A 1129 -0.12 19.10 -9.48
N ALA A 1130 -0.13 19.07 -10.81
CA ALA A 1130 0.39 20.16 -11.65
C ALA A 1130 -0.36 21.50 -11.46
N THR A 1131 -1.67 21.44 -11.23
CA THR A 1131 -2.46 22.65 -10.91
C THR A 1131 -2.17 23.16 -9.50
N TYR A 1132 -2.05 22.24 -8.54
CA TYR A 1132 -1.67 22.55 -7.15
C TYR A 1132 -0.27 23.15 -7.04
N ALA A 1133 0.70 22.71 -7.86
CA ALA A 1133 2.04 23.29 -7.92
C ALA A 1133 2.02 24.77 -8.34
N GLN A 1134 1.20 25.14 -9.35
CA GLN A 1134 1.01 26.55 -9.74
C GLN A 1134 0.39 27.38 -8.62
N VAL A 1135 -0.60 26.83 -7.91
CA VAL A 1135 -1.25 27.49 -6.77
C VAL A 1135 -0.25 27.71 -5.64
N ARG A 1136 0.53 26.68 -5.29
CA ARG A 1136 1.57 26.76 -4.26
C ARG A 1136 2.59 27.85 -4.60
N GLU A 1137 3.11 27.88 -5.82
CA GLU A 1137 4.02 28.96 -6.27
C GLU A 1137 3.44 30.37 -6.05
N GLY A 1138 2.14 30.55 -6.31
CA GLY A 1138 1.45 31.82 -6.03
C GLY A 1138 1.28 32.10 -4.54
N VAL A 1139 0.95 31.09 -3.72
CA VAL A 1139 0.81 31.22 -2.26
C VAL A 1139 2.15 31.53 -1.60
N ASP A 1140 3.23 30.83 -1.98
CA ASP A 1140 4.57 31.02 -1.44
C ASP A 1140 5.07 32.47 -1.72
N ARG A 1141 4.77 33.02 -2.90
CA ARG A 1141 5.04 34.44 -3.22
C ARG A 1141 4.25 35.42 -2.34
N ILE A 1142 2.99 35.11 -2.01
CA ILE A 1142 2.19 35.94 -1.09
C ILE A 1142 2.79 35.90 0.32
N GLU A 1143 3.11 34.70 0.81
CA GLU A 1143 3.62 34.50 2.17
C GLU A 1143 5.00 35.18 2.34
N GLN A 1144 5.89 35.08 1.35
CA GLN A 1144 7.15 35.85 1.31
C GLN A 1144 6.93 37.37 1.27
N ALA A 1145 5.95 37.89 0.53
CA ALA A 1145 5.66 39.31 0.49
C ALA A 1145 5.16 39.83 1.84
N VAL A 1146 4.32 39.04 2.53
CA VAL A 1146 3.86 39.35 3.90
C VAL A 1146 5.03 39.34 4.90
N GLU A 1147 5.93 38.37 4.82
CA GLU A 1147 7.14 38.30 5.67
C GLU A 1147 8.10 39.48 5.46
N ARG A 1148 8.24 39.94 4.21
CA ARG A 1148 9.02 41.15 3.86
C ARG A 1148 8.30 42.47 4.21
N GLY A 1149 7.07 42.42 4.72
CA GLY A 1149 6.28 43.60 5.10
C GLY A 1149 5.76 44.41 3.90
N GLU A 1150 5.62 43.79 2.73
CA GLU A 1150 5.11 44.46 1.52
C GLU A 1150 3.61 44.73 1.62
N GLU A 1151 3.16 45.82 0.99
CA GLU A 1151 1.72 46.16 0.97
C GLU A 1151 0.95 45.47 -0.16
N SER A 1152 1.63 44.96 -1.19
CA SER A 1152 1.00 44.33 -2.35
C SER A 1152 1.93 43.38 -3.10
N VAL A 1153 1.38 42.32 -3.71
CA VAL A 1153 2.15 41.30 -4.43
C VAL A 1153 1.53 40.97 -5.80
N THR A 1154 2.36 40.55 -6.75
CA THR A 1154 1.92 40.03 -8.06
C THR A 1154 2.24 38.55 -8.16
N ILE A 1155 1.25 37.74 -8.53
CA ILE A 1155 1.37 36.27 -8.64
C ILE A 1155 0.91 35.76 -10.01
N PRO A 1156 1.45 34.63 -10.50
CA PRO A 1156 0.99 34.04 -11.75
C PRO A 1156 -0.48 33.59 -11.64
N MET A 1157 -1.25 33.82 -12.69
CA MET A 1157 -2.60 33.26 -12.83
C MET A 1157 -2.51 31.74 -13.02
N VAL A 1158 -3.45 31.01 -12.40
CA VAL A 1158 -3.50 29.55 -12.45
C VAL A 1158 -4.19 29.11 -13.73
N VAL A 1159 -3.55 28.23 -14.51
CA VAL A 1159 -4.16 27.54 -15.65
C VAL A 1159 -4.75 26.22 -15.15
N PRO A 1160 -6.08 26.10 -14.97
CA PRO A 1160 -6.70 24.91 -14.41
C PRO A 1160 -6.68 23.73 -15.41
N SER A 1161 -6.61 22.51 -14.89
CA SER A 1161 -6.63 21.32 -15.74
C SER A 1161 -8.02 21.00 -16.32
N ASP A 1162 -8.06 20.15 -17.34
CA ASP A 1162 -9.30 19.57 -17.89
C ASP A 1162 -9.96 18.54 -16.94
N SER A 1163 -9.33 18.21 -15.81
CA SER A 1163 -9.80 17.17 -14.90
C SER A 1163 -11.04 17.60 -14.14
N LYS A 1164 -12.10 16.78 -14.15
CA LYS A 1164 -13.28 17.01 -13.29
C LYS A 1164 -13.03 16.78 -11.79
N TYR A 1165 -11.84 16.28 -11.44
CA TYR A 1165 -11.43 15.98 -10.06
C TYR A 1165 -10.62 17.12 -9.44
N ASP A 1166 -10.12 18.04 -10.27
CA ASP A 1166 -9.43 19.27 -9.88
C ASP A 1166 -10.41 20.30 -9.28
N ALA A 1167 -10.02 20.92 -8.16
CA ALA A 1167 -10.82 21.93 -7.47
C ALA A 1167 -10.79 23.31 -8.18
N TYR A 1168 -9.75 23.57 -8.99
CA TYR A 1168 -9.58 24.82 -9.73
C TYR A 1168 -10.29 24.81 -11.09
N ASN A 1169 -10.58 23.63 -11.63
CA ASN A 1169 -11.41 23.50 -12.82
C ASN A 1169 -12.85 23.97 -12.55
N GLY A 1170 -13.14 25.21 -12.94
CA GLY A 1170 -14.45 25.86 -12.81
C GLY A 1170 -14.69 26.63 -11.51
N THR A 1171 -13.67 26.88 -10.69
CA THR A 1171 -13.71 27.86 -9.59
C THR A 1171 -12.95 29.13 -9.96
N SER A 1172 -13.26 30.26 -9.33
CA SER A 1172 -12.55 31.52 -9.56
C SER A 1172 -11.25 31.57 -8.75
N TYR A 1173 -10.15 31.92 -9.39
CA TYR A 1173 -8.87 32.25 -8.76
C TYR A 1173 -8.46 33.69 -9.11
N VAL A 1174 -7.22 34.09 -8.78
CA VAL A 1174 -6.67 35.43 -9.07
C VAL A 1174 -6.75 35.79 -10.55
N LYS A 1175 -7.02 37.08 -10.83
CA LYS A 1175 -6.99 37.72 -12.14
C LYS A 1175 -6.06 38.94 -12.14
N GLU A 1176 -5.83 39.55 -13.30
CA GLU A 1176 -5.05 40.79 -13.42
C GLU A 1176 -5.51 41.94 -12.49
N PRO A 1177 -6.81 42.32 -12.42
CA PRO A 1177 -7.22 43.50 -11.67
C PRO A 1177 -7.28 43.23 -10.16
N ALA A 1178 -6.60 44.04 -9.35
CA ALA A 1178 -6.63 43.91 -7.89
C ALA A 1178 -8.00 44.24 -7.27
N ASP A 1179 -8.87 44.95 -7.99
CA ASP A 1179 -10.26 45.24 -7.61
C ASP A 1179 -11.24 44.11 -7.98
N ASP A 1180 -10.80 43.05 -8.67
CA ASP A 1180 -11.61 41.84 -8.79
C ASP A 1180 -11.90 41.30 -7.38
N TRP A 1181 -13.17 40.94 -7.15
CA TRP A 1181 -13.63 40.50 -5.84
C TRP A 1181 -12.79 39.36 -5.26
N MET A 1182 -12.26 38.45 -6.10
CA MET A 1182 -11.43 37.34 -5.66
C MET A 1182 -10.08 37.84 -5.11
N ASN A 1183 -9.41 38.71 -5.86
CA ASN A 1183 -8.15 39.33 -5.47
C ASN A 1183 -8.31 40.13 -4.17
N ALA A 1184 -9.37 40.94 -4.05
CA ALA A 1184 -9.62 41.74 -2.86
C ALA A 1184 -9.88 40.90 -1.59
N TRP A 1185 -10.65 39.79 -1.70
CA TRP A 1185 -10.87 38.88 -0.57
C TRP A 1185 -9.61 38.07 -0.21
N MET A 1186 -8.80 37.69 -1.20
CA MET A 1186 -7.51 37.03 -0.95
C MET A 1186 -6.52 38.00 -0.26
N ALA A 1187 -6.40 39.25 -0.73
CA ALA A 1187 -5.58 40.28 -0.11
C ALA A 1187 -5.98 40.51 1.35
N ARG A 1188 -7.28 40.67 1.63
CA ARG A 1188 -7.80 40.82 3.00
C ARG A 1188 -7.57 39.59 3.88
N TYR A 1189 -7.57 38.38 3.32
CA TYR A 1189 -7.25 37.15 4.05
C TYR A 1189 -5.80 37.12 4.54
N TYR A 1190 -4.86 37.48 3.66
CA TYR A 1190 -3.41 37.49 3.93
C TYR A 1190 -2.91 38.76 4.64
N GLY A 1191 -3.69 39.85 4.64
CA GLY A 1191 -3.33 41.11 5.30
C GLY A 1191 -2.69 42.17 4.38
N LEU A 1192 -2.71 41.95 3.07
CA LEU A 1192 -2.18 42.86 2.05
C LEU A 1192 -3.23 43.90 1.62
N LYS A 1193 -2.78 45.03 1.05
CA LYS A 1193 -3.65 46.03 0.41
C LYS A 1193 -4.14 45.59 -0.97
N ALA A 1194 -3.30 44.90 -1.75
CA ALA A 1194 -3.64 44.45 -3.10
C ALA A 1194 -2.91 43.15 -3.51
N ILE A 1195 -3.55 42.36 -4.36
CA ILE A 1195 -2.95 41.21 -5.06
C ILE A 1195 -3.25 41.39 -6.55
N TYR A 1196 -2.25 41.24 -7.40
CA TYR A 1196 -2.38 41.30 -8.86
C TYR A 1196 -2.08 39.94 -9.49
N GLY A 1197 -2.79 39.61 -10.56
CA GLY A 1197 -2.48 38.47 -11.42
C GLY A 1197 -1.59 38.89 -12.59
N THR A 1198 -0.70 38.00 -13.02
CA THR A 1198 0.01 38.11 -14.30
C THR A 1198 -0.17 36.83 -15.10
N GLU A 1199 -0.14 36.93 -16.43
CA GLU A 1199 0.16 35.76 -17.27
C GLU A 1199 1.56 35.22 -16.93
N LYS A 1200 1.80 33.94 -17.22
CA LYS A 1200 2.95 33.18 -16.71
C LYS A 1200 4.15 33.23 -17.65
#